data_AF-A0A933W5E1-F1
#
_entry.id   AF-A0A933W5E1-F1
#
_cell.length_a   1.000
_cell.length_b   1.000
_cell.length_c   1.000
_cell.angle_alpha   90.00
_cell.angle_beta   90.00
_cell.angle_gamma   90.00
#
_symmetry.space_group_name_H-M   'P 1'
#
loop_
_entity.id
_entity.type
_entity.pdbx_description
1 polymer ?
#
loop_
_entity_poly.entity_id
_entity_poly.type
_entity_poly.pdbx_seq_one_letter_code
_entity_poly.pdbx_strand_id
1 'polypeptide(L)'
;MPVVTSKRTNDTGNGWIQIGLTGDQTTTPMYVGYNSSSAIVTTWMHFTGLNIPAGSTINSATFTFRQNTAGNTNALFRSEITFQSNPNPASLEGAALATCQAAYNARTTTVLAVDGTIAEATPITYDVTAVLQAVVDAYPASDIVSAMLLWSGTAASYVAAYCRPESSTTYNHQLEVNYTPPAVAPNGPAAGTLPAMSGAGVGDVPFIGDASGPLPALTGAGSGLVDILGAAAGALPPLSGAATGSQPVEGAGAGALPALAGAGAGDFGGVVGGAASGALPALAGAASGGVEILGAGAGVLPTPTGMAAGSVEILGAGAGPLPALTGAASGTAGVITVTLTDLMADEIRTRDRGRNRGDLVLTGTYTGPVTAIEARVVDATTAAVIVDWSVIDAAPAGGAFSGTILTPQGAWYKAQVRAQNDVAAVSNGVNRWAVGVLIAITGQSNGQRLTSEAGTTVITTAQPVRLFTSVIGDLPAGGTYSAWAQPTGEGVCAMSNLLGDRLGCPVGILQDAYGGAALHSQANSGGVGWWWDGSPGGASVHWSRFLGHINQFGGDLTAMVWVQGEREAQTFIAPTTYDSYITAFTAFLADYVRPATRADLPVFLTTLPRYSGTGTDRWDDVLRAQFRLVDTLPDVFMGGHIRDVQMFDTVHVHVNAEAAFGQRIARAILDYLGESGGGRGPRPVAFTQVNSTTFDVHCRLHGGNGLRPEGAAAFEGFVVLDGAAARTITSAVRQDAQTVRLTVSAAVSAPVVRFLYGANPAGTGGSANQPKDEGPLVLPLEPVGAIPARRTITYTVVDRNGTARPNLTGLRWAFFESHPDQGGEPSDTGTATTSGTGALSITLTYTHQLAGDTGWLTLTDAAGTNTAAVLVTLA
;
A
#
# COMPACT_ATOMS: atom_id res chain seq x y z
N MET A 1 -4.97 24.66 32.19
CA MET A 1 -4.99 23.24 31.76
C MET A 1 -6.44 22.77 31.79
N PRO A 2 -6.91 21.84 30.93
CA PRO A 2 -6.17 20.78 30.24
C PRO A 2 -5.17 21.25 29.17
N VAL A 3 -4.37 20.30 28.70
CA VAL A 3 -3.50 20.39 27.52
C VAL A 3 -3.97 19.31 26.55
N VAL A 4 -4.03 19.60 25.26
CA VAL A 4 -4.09 18.58 24.21
C VAL A 4 -2.94 18.85 23.26
N THR A 5 -1.97 17.94 23.25
CA THR A 5 -0.86 17.94 22.30
C THR A 5 -1.20 16.98 21.17
N SER A 6 -0.93 17.36 19.93
CA SER A 6 -0.75 16.38 18.85
C SER A 6 0.50 16.74 18.04
N LYS A 7 1.17 15.72 17.52
CA LYS A 7 2.42 15.82 16.77
C LYS A 7 2.33 14.82 15.62
N ARG A 8 2.48 15.29 14.38
CA ARG A 8 2.80 14.45 13.22
C ARG A 8 3.83 15.14 12.34
N THR A 9 4.84 14.38 11.95
CA THR A 9 5.65 14.57 10.75
C THR A 9 4.92 13.92 9.56
N ASN A 10 5.17 14.40 8.35
CA ASN A 10 5.25 13.59 7.12
C ASN A 10 5.65 14.48 5.93
N ASP A 11 6.70 14.12 5.21
CA ASP A 11 7.11 14.76 3.96
C ASP A 11 6.44 14.09 2.75
N THR A 12 5.26 14.60 2.36
CA THR A 12 4.69 14.48 1.01
C THR A 12 3.82 15.70 0.74
N GLY A 13 3.86 16.25 -0.47
CA GLY A 13 3.29 17.57 -0.77
C GLY A 13 1.75 17.65 -0.69
N ASN A 14 1.23 18.01 0.49
CA ASN A 14 0.01 18.81 0.72
C ASN A 14 -0.12 19.10 2.23
N GLY A 15 0.48 20.20 2.69
CA GLY A 15 0.53 20.58 4.10
C GLY A 15 -0.72 21.32 4.58
N TRP A 16 -1.26 20.92 5.74
CA TRP A 16 -2.42 21.55 6.36
C TRP A 16 -2.00 22.32 7.62
N ILE A 17 -2.51 23.54 7.82
CA ILE A 17 -2.27 24.36 9.02
C ILE A 17 -3.62 24.69 9.65
N GLN A 18 -3.82 24.27 10.91
CA GLN A 18 -5.02 24.57 11.69
C GLN A 18 -4.67 25.55 12.83
N ILE A 19 -5.43 26.64 12.96
CA ILE A 19 -5.23 27.69 13.97
C ILE A 19 -6.58 28.07 14.60
N GLY A 20 -6.57 28.38 15.90
CA GLY A 20 -7.67 29.01 16.66
C GLY A 20 -7.15 29.51 18.01
N LEU A 21 -7.78 30.42 18.76
CA LEU A 21 -9.04 31.20 18.63
C LEU A 21 -8.77 32.60 19.32
N THR A 22 -9.66 33.57 19.57
CA THR A 22 -11.13 33.78 19.56
C THR A 22 -11.43 35.27 19.29
N GLY A 23 -12.61 35.64 18.76
CA GLY A 23 -13.19 36.99 18.95
C GLY A 23 -14.01 37.55 17.78
N ASP A 24 -15.06 38.31 18.09
CA ASP A 24 -16.09 38.91 17.21
C ASP A 24 -15.76 39.03 15.71
N GLN A 25 -16.54 38.30 14.90
CA GLN A 25 -16.61 38.32 13.42
C GLN A 25 -15.26 38.32 12.67
N THR A 26 -14.21 37.76 13.28
CA THR A 26 -12.97 37.41 12.57
C THR A 26 -13.21 36.15 11.74
N THR A 27 -13.36 36.32 10.42
CA THR A 27 -13.50 35.18 9.49
C THR A 27 -12.22 34.35 9.46
N THR A 28 -12.35 33.03 9.51
CA THR A 28 -11.20 32.11 9.50
C THR A 28 -10.82 31.73 8.06
N PRO A 29 -9.53 31.80 7.68
CA PRO A 29 -9.07 31.24 6.42
C PRO A 29 -9.05 29.71 6.53
N MET A 30 -9.87 29.03 5.73
CA MET A 30 -10.04 27.56 5.82
C MET A 30 -9.01 26.77 5.00
N TYR A 31 -8.40 27.40 4.00
CA TYR A 31 -7.45 26.76 3.08
C TYR A 31 -6.38 27.76 2.64
N VAL A 32 -5.15 27.26 2.50
CA VAL A 32 -4.07 27.92 1.76
C VAL A 32 -3.52 26.90 0.76
N GLY A 33 -3.52 27.25 -0.51
CA GLY A 33 -3.00 26.39 -1.59
C GLY A 33 -1.90 27.07 -2.40
N TYR A 34 -1.10 26.27 -3.07
CA TYR A 34 0.05 26.69 -3.88
C TYR A 34 0.09 25.89 -5.17
N ASN A 35 0.33 26.57 -6.30
CA ASN A 35 0.56 25.92 -7.59
C ASN A 35 1.76 26.59 -8.29
N SER A 36 2.74 25.80 -8.70
CA SER A 36 3.93 26.24 -9.43
C SER A 36 3.95 25.67 -10.85
N SER A 37 3.50 26.47 -11.80
CA SER A 37 3.92 26.34 -13.20
C SER A 37 5.35 26.89 -13.38
N SER A 38 6.05 26.53 -14.45
CA SER A 38 7.46 26.91 -14.68
C SER A 38 7.70 28.40 -15.00
N ALA A 39 6.76 29.29 -14.70
CA ALA A 39 6.87 30.74 -14.90
C ALA A 39 6.10 31.54 -13.83
N ILE A 40 4.92 31.06 -13.41
CA ILE A 40 4.03 31.74 -12.47
C ILE A 40 3.77 30.85 -11.25
N VAL A 41 3.97 31.44 -10.07
CA VAL A 41 3.51 30.94 -8.77
C VAL A 41 2.14 31.55 -8.49
N THR A 42 1.17 30.73 -8.08
CA THR A 42 -0.13 31.21 -7.59
C THR A 42 -0.41 30.65 -6.20
N THR A 43 -0.76 31.55 -5.28
CA THR A 43 -1.15 31.27 -3.89
C THR A 43 -2.55 31.81 -3.65
N TRP A 44 -3.37 31.11 -2.87
CA TRP A 44 -4.74 31.55 -2.56
C TRP A 44 -5.13 31.35 -1.08
N MET A 45 -6.09 32.16 -0.62
CA MET A 45 -6.69 32.09 0.71
C MET A 45 -8.22 32.16 0.61
N HIS A 46 -8.94 31.22 1.23
CA HIS A 46 -10.41 31.18 1.20
C HIS A 46 -11.01 31.56 2.56
N PHE A 47 -11.79 32.64 2.59
CA PHE A 47 -12.52 33.15 3.75
C PHE A 47 -13.98 32.71 3.68
N THR A 48 -14.51 32.17 4.79
CA THR A 48 -15.90 31.68 4.89
C THR A 48 -16.65 32.36 6.03
N GLY A 49 -17.96 32.56 5.87
CA GLY A 49 -18.84 33.15 6.88
C GLY A 49 -18.98 34.67 6.77
N LEU A 50 -18.77 35.25 5.57
CA LEU A 50 -18.86 36.70 5.36
C LEU A 50 -20.30 37.25 5.45
N ASN A 51 -21.30 36.42 5.13
CA ASN A 51 -22.74 36.67 5.28
C ASN A 51 -23.20 38.08 4.86
N ILE A 52 -22.73 38.56 3.71
CA ILE A 52 -23.12 39.87 3.15
C ILE A 52 -24.43 39.68 2.36
N PRO A 53 -25.56 40.31 2.75
CA PRO A 53 -26.84 40.14 2.05
C PRO A 53 -26.79 40.70 0.62
N ALA A 54 -27.54 40.06 -0.28
CA ALA A 54 -27.75 40.52 -1.65
C ALA A 54 -28.14 42.02 -1.71
N GLY A 55 -27.47 42.77 -2.58
CA GLY A 55 -27.72 44.21 -2.77
C GLY A 55 -27.22 45.15 -1.66
N SER A 56 -26.34 44.69 -0.77
CA SER A 56 -25.70 45.55 0.24
C SER A 56 -24.63 46.49 -0.35
N THR A 57 -24.49 47.69 0.22
CA THR A 57 -23.36 48.59 -0.09
C THR A 57 -22.19 48.29 0.85
N ILE A 58 -21.02 47.96 0.33
CA ILE A 58 -19.78 47.83 1.10
C ILE A 58 -19.28 49.23 1.47
N ASN A 59 -19.32 49.55 2.76
CA ASN A 59 -18.87 50.82 3.32
C ASN A 59 -17.33 50.87 3.42
N SER A 60 -16.71 49.75 3.76
CA SER A 60 -15.26 49.52 3.72
C SER A 60 -14.93 48.04 3.77
N ALA A 61 -13.84 47.62 3.15
CA ALA A 61 -13.27 46.27 3.31
C ALA A 61 -11.74 46.34 3.31
N THR A 62 -11.10 45.77 4.33
CA THR A 62 -9.65 45.85 4.56
C THR A 62 -9.07 44.46 4.82
N PHE A 63 -8.08 44.08 4.01
CA PHE A 63 -7.30 42.85 4.20
C PHE A 63 -5.95 43.19 4.82
N THR A 64 -5.64 42.61 5.99
CA THR A 64 -4.39 42.86 6.73
C THR A 64 -3.57 41.59 6.92
N PHE A 65 -2.30 41.65 6.53
CA PHE A 65 -1.29 40.61 6.76
C PHE A 65 -0.45 40.97 8.00
N ARG A 66 -0.33 40.06 8.99
CA ARG A 66 0.51 40.26 10.19
C ARG A 66 1.42 39.07 10.45
N GLN A 67 2.72 39.31 10.58
CA GLN A 67 3.67 38.34 11.14
C GLN A 67 3.60 38.37 12.67
N ASN A 68 3.45 37.22 13.30
CA ASN A 68 3.30 37.11 14.75
C ASN A 68 4.63 36.65 15.39
N THR A 69 5.54 37.60 15.61
CA THR A 69 6.94 37.34 16.00
C THR A 69 7.08 36.95 17.47
N ALA A 70 6.67 35.72 17.80
CA ALA A 70 6.85 35.10 19.10
C ALA A 70 8.32 34.64 19.32
N GLY A 71 9.23 35.59 19.57
CA GLY A 71 10.45 35.32 20.34
C GLY A 71 11.74 34.96 19.59
N ASN A 72 12.13 35.72 18.57
CA ASN A 72 13.57 35.94 18.30
C ASN A 72 13.80 37.30 17.63
N THR A 73 14.70 38.14 18.17
CA THR A 73 14.85 39.55 17.78
C THR A 73 16.03 39.84 16.83
N ASN A 74 16.82 38.83 16.45
CA ASN A 74 18.06 38.99 15.68
C ASN A 74 18.06 38.24 14.33
N ALA A 75 17.03 38.45 13.51
CA ALA A 75 16.98 37.97 12.13
C ALA A 75 16.46 39.07 11.18
N LEU A 76 17.34 39.98 10.76
CA LEU A 76 17.04 41.01 9.75
C LEU A 76 16.98 40.38 8.34
N PHE A 77 15.86 39.75 8.01
CA PHE A 77 15.56 39.34 6.64
C PHE A 77 15.20 40.56 5.79
N ARG A 78 16.16 41.08 5.04
CA ARG A 78 15.93 42.07 3.98
C ARG A 78 15.74 41.37 2.65
N SER A 79 14.53 41.43 2.11
CA SER A 79 14.18 40.98 0.77
C SER A 79 13.49 42.11 0.01
N GLU A 80 14.21 42.78 -0.89
CA GLU A 80 13.60 43.70 -1.86
C GLU A 80 12.93 42.87 -2.97
N ILE A 81 11.60 42.87 -3.00
CA ILE A 81 10.83 42.29 -4.11
C ILE A 81 10.41 43.44 -5.02
N THR A 82 11.04 43.57 -6.19
CA THR A 82 10.68 44.59 -7.19
C THR A 82 9.74 43.98 -8.23
N PHE A 83 8.46 44.38 -8.21
CA PHE A 83 7.53 44.07 -9.31
C PHE A 83 7.68 45.10 -10.43
N GLN A 84 7.66 44.65 -11.69
CA GLN A 84 7.49 45.54 -12.84
C GLN A 84 6.01 45.91 -12.94
N SER A 85 5.70 47.20 -12.88
CA SER A 85 4.33 47.69 -13.00
C SER A 85 3.78 47.49 -14.40
N ASN A 86 2.71 46.69 -14.53
CA ASN A 86 1.91 46.62 -15.76
C ASN A 86 0.75 47.64 -15.64
N PRO A 87 0.77 48.77 -16.38
CA PRO A 87 -0.07 49.93 -16.08
C PRO A 87 -1.51 49.84 -16.63
N ASN A 88 -2.15 48.66 -16.57
CA ASN A 88 -3.52 48.48 -17.04
C ASN A 88 -4.32 47.40 -16.26
N PRO A 89 -5.22 47.80 -15.33
CA PRO A 89 -6.05 46.86 -14.56
C PRO A 89 -7.07 46.07 -15.39
N ALA A 90 -7.32 46.45 -16.65
CA ALA A 90 -8.44 45.92 -17.45
C ALA A 90 -8.13 44.64 -18.26
N SER A 91 -6.97 44.01 -18.07
CA SER A 91 -6.48 42.93 -18.96
C SER A 91 -6.05 41.63 -18.24
N LEU A 92 -6.97 41.05 -17.46
CA LEU A 92 -6.94 39.63 -17.10
C LEU A 92 -7.96 38.87 -17.97
N GLU A 93 -7.57 38.59 -19.22
CA GLU A 93 -8.46 37.95 -20.20
C GLU A 93 -8.74 36.48 -19.88
N GLY A 94 -10.00 36.17 -19.54
CA GLY A 94 -10.74 34.93 -19.83
C GLY A 94 -10.22 33.57 -19.32
N ALA A 95 -8.98 33.20 -19.64
CA ALA A 95 -8.47 31.84 -19.53
C ALA A 95 -8.28 31.35 -18.08
N ALA A 96 -7.78 32.19 -17.18
CA ALA A 96 -7.43 31.79 -15.82
C ALA A 96 -8.67 31.52 -14.92
N LEU A 97 -9.76 32.24 -15.16
CA LEU A 97 -11.03 32.08 -14.43
C LEU A 97 -11.74 30.77 -14.79
N ALA A 98 -11.75 30.42 -16.08
CA ALA A 98 -12.43 29.22 -16.58
C ALA A 98 -11.94 27.92 -15.92
N THR A 99 -10.64 27.80 -15.64
CA THR A 99 -10.04 26.61 -15.00
C THR A 99 -10.42 26.43 -13.53
N CYS A 100 -10.75 27.52 -12.81
CA CYS A 100 -11.21 27.42 -11.42
C CYS A 100 -12.73 27.20 -11.31
N GLN A 101 -13.50 27.70 -12.30
CA GLN A 101 -14.97 27.59 -12.32
C GLN A 101 -15.48 26.13 -12.29
N ALA A 102 -14.72 25.19 -12.85
CA ALA A 102 -15.17 23.80 -13.02
C ALA A 102 -15.23 22.97 -11.72
N ALA A 103 -14.57 23.40 -10.64
CA ALA A 103 -14.33 22.57 -9.46
C ALA A 103 -15.34 22.74 -8.31
N TYR A 104 -16.13 23.82 -8.26
CA TYR A 104 -16.90 24.22 -7.06
C TYR A 104 -18.35 24.69 -7.36
N ASN A 105 -19.05 23.98 -8.23
CA ASN A 105 -20.44 24.27 -8.60
C ASN A 105 -21.46 23.88 -7.49
N ALA A 106 -21.50 24.64 -6.40
CA ALA A 106 -22.57 24.59 -5.40
C ALA A 106 -22.71 25.85 -4.52
N ARG A 107 -21.67 26.70 -4.39
CA ARG A 107 -21.70 27.91 -3.55
C ARG A 107 -20.94 29.05 -4.24
N THR A 108 -21.48 30.27 -4.17
CA THR A 108 -20.85 31.48 -4.70
C THR A 108 -19.51 31.74 -4.02
N THR A 109 -18.43 31.53 -4.77
CA THR A 109 -17.04 31.75 -4.32
C THR A 109 -16.35 32.61 -5.36
N THR A 110 -16.28 33.92 -5.09
CA THR A 110 -15.68 34.88 -6.03
C THR A 110 -14.20 35.08 -5.76
N VAL A 111 -13.43 35.22 -6.84
CA VAL A 111 -11.98 35.46 -6.83
C VAL A 111 -11.70 36.97 -6.78
N LEU A 112 -10.96 37.42 -5.76
CA LEU A 112 -10.34 38.75 -5.73
C LEU A 112 -8.85 38.61 -6.07
N ALA A 113 -8.39 39.39 -7.06
CA ALA A 113 -6.97 39.53 -7.35
C ALA A 113 -6.46 40.88 -6.82
N VAL A 114 -5.31 40.87 -6.16
CA VAL A 114 -4.63 42.08 -5.65
C VAL A 114 -3.18 42.05 -6.11
N ASP A 115 -2.69 43.19 -6.61
CA ASP A 115 -1.31 43.37 -7.05
C ASP A 115 -0.62 44.44 -6.18
N GLY A 116 0.63 44.22 -5.79
CA GLY A 116 1.31 45.11 -4.85
C GLY A 116 2.61 44.58 -4.23
N THR A 117 3.49 45.51 -3.89
CA THR A 117 4.83 45.28 -3.32
C THR A 117 4.77 45.05 -1.80
N ILE A 118 5.53 44.09 -1.28
CA ILE A 118 5.78 43.93 0.16
C ILE A 118 7.21 44.38 0.49
N ALA A 119 7.36 45.21 1.53
CA ALA A 119 8.65 45.61 2.08
C ALA A 119 8.58 45.80 3.61
N GLU A 120 9.44 45.04 4.31
CA GLU A 120 9.70 45.08 5.77
C GLU A 120 8.51 44.85 6.73
N ALA A 121 8.83 44.68 8.03
CA ALA A 121 8.05 43.89 8.98
C ALA A 121 6.91 44.64 9.72
N THR A 122 6.21 45.54 9.04
CA THR A 122 4.98 46.17 9.56
C THR A 122 3.72 45.49 9.02
N PRO A 123 2.58 45.51 9.74
CA PRO A 123 1.29 45.10 9.18
C PRO A 123 0.99 45.86 7.88
N ILE A 124 0.79 45.13 6.78
CA ILE A 124 0.35 45.70 5.51
C ILE A 124 -1.16 45.49 5.41
N THR A 125 -1.89 46.59 5.27
CA THR A 125 -3.33 46.60 5.07
C THR A 125 -3.65 47.09 3.66
N TYR A 126 -4.34 46.26 2.89
CA TYR A 126 -4.86 46.58 1.57
C TYR A 126 -6.34 46.97 1.69
N ASP A 127 -6.71 48.11 1.11
CA ASP A 127 -8.12 48.46 0.89
C ASP A 127 -8.64 47.65 -0.31
N VAL A 128 -9.66 46.83 -0.08
CA VAL A 128 -10.33 46.00 -1.09
C VAL A 128 -11.81 46.38 -1.27
N THR A 129 -12.24 47.51 -0.72
CA THR A 129 -13.63 48.01 -0.70
C THR A 129 -14.25 47.99 -2.09
N ALA A 130 -13.60 48.63 -3.07
CA ALA A 130 -14.11 48.74 -4.43
C ALA A 130 -14.16 47.39 -5.17
N VAL A 131 -13.24 46.48 -4.87
CA VAL A 131 -13.21 45.13 -5.46
C VAL A 131 -14.38 44.30 -4.90
N LEU A 132 -14.62 44.36 -3.58
CA LEU A 132 -15.71 43.63 -2.95
C LEU A 132 -17.10 44.20 -3.32
N GLN A 133 -17.24 45.52 -3.48
CA GLN A 133 -18.48 46.13 -3.99
C GLN A 133 -18.80 45.62 -5.40
N ALA A 134 -17.81 45.58 -6.30
CA ALA A 134 -18.01 45.06 -7.65
C ALA A 134 -18.45 43.58 -7.68
N VAL A 135 -18.15 42.80 -6.64
CA VAL A 135 -18.69 41.44 -6.48
C VAL A 135 -20.16 41.46 -6.04
N VAL A 136 -20.57 42.32 -5.11
CA VAL A 136 -22.00 42.45 -4.73
C VAL A 136 -22.83 42.92 -5.93
N ASP A 137 -22.33 43.89 -6.68
CA ASP A 137 -22.98 44.45 -7.87
C ASP A 137 -23.12 43.40 -9.00
N ALA A 138 -22.20 42.43 -9.08
CA ALA A 138 -22.25 41.34 -10.04
C ALA A 138 -23.21 40.19 -9.64
N TYR A 139 -23.55 40.07 -8.35
CA TYR A 139 -24.46 39.04 -7.82
C TYR A 139 -25.60 39.65 -6.98
N PRO A 140 -26.43 40.57 -7.54
CA PRO A 140 -27.40 41.38 -6.80
C PRO A 140 -28.59 40.59 -6.22
N ALA A 141 -28.66 39.28 -6.47
CA ALA A 141 -29.72 38.37 -6.01
C ALA A 141 -29.17 37.16 -5.22
N SER A 142 -27.95 37.26 -4.66
CA SER A 142 -27.36 36.18 -3.86
C SER A 142 -26.43 36.71 -2.77
N ASP A 143 -26.53 36.14 -1.57
CA ASP A 143 -25.67 36.50 -0.43
C ASP A 143 -24.23 36.03 -0.64
N ILE A 144 -23.25 36.86 -0.28
CA ILE A 144 -21.83 36.49 -0.31
C ILE A 144 -21.47 35.80 1.02
N VAL A 145 -21.53 34.47 1.00
CA VAL A 145 -21.17 33.62 2.15
C VAL A 145 -19.67 33.29 2.23
N SER A 146 -18.91 33.46 1.13
CA SER A 146 -17.46 33.22 1.09
C SER A 146 -16.76 34.03 0.00
N ALA A 147 -15.46 34.30 0.17
CA ALA A 147 -14.63 34.97 -0.83
C ALA A 147 -13.21 34.39 -0.84
N MET A 148 -12.57 34.31 -2.00
CA MET A 148 -11.22 33.77 -2.16
C MET A 148 -10.29 34.84 -2.73
N LEU A 149 -9.21 35.17 -2.02
CA LEU A 149 -8.13 36.00 -2.55
C LEU A 149 -7.12 35.13 -3.28
N LEU A 150 -6.76 35.51 -4.50
CA LEU A 150 -5.67 34.95 -5.29
C LEU A 150 -4.55 35.98 -5.42
N TRP A 151 -3.30 35.51 -5.33
CA TRP A 151 -2.13 36.30 -5.66
C TRP A 151 -1.20 35.48 -6.55
N SER A 152 -0.76 36.08 -7.66
CA SER A 152 0.11 35.46 -8.66
C SER A 152 1.35 36.30 -8.91
N GLY A 153 2.52 35.68 -8.95
CA GLY A 153 3.80 36.35 -9.20
C GLY A 153 4.73 35.52 -10.09
N THR A 154 5.66 36.17 -10.79
CA THR A 154 6.67 35.48 -11.59
C THR A 154 7.73 34.85 -10.69
N ALA A 155 8.14 33.63 -11.01
CA ALA A 155 8.93 32.78 -10.10
C ALA A 155 10.33 33.32 -9.75
N ALA A 156 10.87 34.26 -10.53
CA ALA A 156 12.26 34.73 -10.44
C ALA A 156 12.64 35.44 -9.11
N SER A 157 11.65 35.89 -8.33
CA SER A 157 11.88 36.59 -7.05
C SER A 157 11.30 35.86 -5.82
N TYR A 158 10.67 34.68 -6.00
CA TYR A 158 9.85 34.04 -4.97
C TYR A 158 10.67 33.13 -4.01
N VAL A 159 11.65 33.72 -3.32
CA VAL A 159 12.59 32.98 -2.46
C VAL A 159 11.93 32.54 -1.14
N ALA A 160 11.39 31.32 -1.16
CA ALA A 160 11.32 30.37 -0.02
C ALA A 160 10.75 30.84 1.34
N ALA A 161 10.03 31.95 1.43
CA ALA A 161 9.62 32.56 2.70
C ALA A 161 8.51 31.81 3.48
N TYR A 162 7.77 30.90 2.86
CA TYR A 162 6.60 30.22 3.46
C TYR A 162 6.78 28.71 3.71
N CYS A 163 7.92 28.13 3.37
CA CYS A 163 8.12 26.67 3.32
C CYS A 163 9.47 26.19 3.88
N ARG A 164 9.81 26.61 5.11
CA ARG A 164 10.79 25.93 5.98
C ARG A 164 10.25 25.82 7.40
N PRO A 165 9.85 24.63 7.89
CA PRO A 165 9.30 24.43 9.23
C PRO A 165 10.39 24.39 10.33
N GLU A 166 11.45 25.19 10.21
CA GLU A 166 12.61 25.22 11.12
C GLU A 166 12.43 26.23 12.27
N SER A 167 11.40 27.10 12.23
CA SER A 167 11.03 28.02 13.31
C SER A 167 9.52 28.19 13.46
N SER A 168 9.02 28.24 14.69
CA SER A 168 7.59 28.30 15.03
C SER A 168 6.98 29.71 14.88
N THR A 169 7.01 30.26 13.66
CA THR A 169 6.50 31.61 13.36
C THR A 169 5.06 31.54 12.83
N THR A 170 4.11 32.00 13.64
CA THR A 170 2.70 32.11 13.22
C THR A 170 2.48 33.36 12.36
N TYR A 171 1.62 33.25 11.34
CA TYR A 171 1.14 34.39 10.56
C TYR A 171 -0.37 34.52 10.76
N ASN A 172 -0.85 35.75 10.97
CA ASN A 172 -2.26 36.07 11.12
C ASN A 172 -2.73 36.89 9.92
N HIS A 173 -3.72 36.38 9.21
CA HIS A 173 -4.37 37.05 8.09
C HIS A 173 -5.79 37.41 8.49
N GLN A 174 -6.22 38.64 8.24
CA GLN A 174 -7.52 39.14 8.68
C GLN A 174 -8.19 39.93 7.56
N LEU A 175 -9.46 39.60 7.26
CA LEU A 175 -10.33 40.37 6.39
C LEU A 175 -11.44 40.98 7.25
N GLU A 176 -11.49 42.31 7.31
CA GLU A 176 -12.56 43.08 7.94
C GLU A 176 -13.46 43.66 6.85
N VAL A 177 -14.79 43.58 7.01
CA VAL A 177 -15.78 44.10 6.05
C VAL A 177 -16.90 44.80 6.81
N ASN A 178 -17.22 46.04 6.41
CA ASN A 178 -18.36 46.82 6.89
C ASN A 178 -19.30 47.08 5.70
N TYR A 179 -20.59 46.82 5.86
CA TYR A 179 -21.59 47.04 4.81
C TYR A 179 -22.91 47.60 5.36
N THR A 180 -23.73 48.17 4.47
CA THR A 180 -25.08 48.66 4.74
C THR A 180 -26.08 47.77 3.96
N PRO A 181 -27.00 47.05 4.62
CA PRO A 181 -28.05 46.30 3.95
C PRO A 181 -29.01 47.20 3.15
N PRO A 182 -29.69 46.68 2.11
CA PRO A 182 -30.72 47.43 1.39
C PRO A 182 -31.90 47.82 2.31
N ALA A 183 -32.47 49.00 2.09
CA ALA A 183 -33.48 49.57 2.98
C ALA A 183 -34.89 48.95 2.77
N VAL A 184 -35.48 48.45 3.87
CA VAL A 184 -36.86 47.94 3.89
C VAL A 184 -37.87 49.09 4.04
N ALA A 185 -39.00 49.02 3.31
CA ALA A 185 -40.02 50.06 3.32
C ALA A 185 -40.84 50.11 4.64
N PRO A 186 -41.32 51.29 5.07
CA PRO A 186 -41.98 51.46 6.37
C PRO A 186 -43.49 51.17 6.36
N ASN A 187 -43.99 50.62 7.48
CA ASN A 187 -45.40 50.24 7.69
C ASN A 187 -46.30 51.39 8.19
N GLY A 188 -47.60 51.29 7.90
CA GLY A 188 -48.67 52.08 8.53
C GLY A 188 -50.03 51.36 8.45
N PRO A 189 -50.86 51.35 9.51
CA PRO A 189 -52.09 50.55 9.55
C PRO A 189 -53.28 51.23 8.86
N ALA A 190 -54.05 50.46 8.09
CA ALA A 190 -55.34 50.87 7.54
C ALA A 190 -56.38 49.76 7.80
N ALA A 191 -57.38 50.05 8.63
CA ALA A 191 -58.47 49.11 8.93
C ALA A 191 -59.65 49.33 7.97
N GLY A 192 -60.02 48.32 7.20
CA GLY A 192 -61.17 48.36 6.31
C GLY A 192 -61.58 46.96 5.83
N THR A 193 -62.88 46.68 5.81
CA THR A 193 -63.46 45.45 5.26
C THR A 193 -63.72 45.61 3.77
N LEU A 194 -63.17 44.70 2.96
CA LEU A 194 -63.35 44.68 1.50
C LEU A 194 -64.56 43.81 1.09
N PRO A 195 -65.30 44.19 0.02
CA PRO A 195 -66.36 43.36 -0.55
C PRO A 195 -65.80 42.18 -1.34
N ALA A 196 -66.64 41.15 -1.56
CA ALA A 196 -66.26 39.97 -2.33
C ALA A 196 -65.92 40.31 -3.80
N MET A 197 -64.73 39.89 -4.25
CA MET A 197 -64.29 40.09 -5.63
C MET A 197 -64.80 38.96 -6.53
N SER A 198 -65.50 39.33 -7.61
CA SER A 198 -65.98 38.42 -8.66
C SER A 198 -65.37 38.82 -10.01
N GLY A 199 -64.14 38.35 -10.26
CA GLY A 199 -63.41 38.61 -11.49
C GLY A 199 -62.11 37.79 -11.54
N ALA A 200 -61.66 37.44 -12.73
CA ALA A 200 -60.36 36.81 -12.92
C ALA A 200 -59.26 37.87 -12.78
N GLY A 201 -58.22 37.56 -12.01
CA GLY A 201 -57.13 38.48 -11.69
C GLY A 201 -55.82 37.76 -11.45
N VAL A 202 -54.72 38.52 -11.58
CA VAL A 202 -53.35 38.08 -11.34
C VAL A 202 -52.70 39.08 -10.39
N GLY A 203 -52.06 38.58 -9.33
CA GLY A 203 -51.38 39.41 -8.33
C GLY A 203 -51.19 38.66 -7.02
N ASP A 204 -50.07 38.95 -6.35
CA ASP A 204 -49.67 38.29 -5.11
C ASP A 204 -50.22 39.05 -3.89
N VAL A 205 -50.65 38.33 -2.86
CA VAL A 205 -51.31 38.91 -1.68
C VAL A 205 -50.78 38.26 -0.39
N PRO A 206 -49.74 38.84 0.25
CA PRO A 206 -49.24 38.36 1.54
C PRO A 206 -50.13 38.84 2.70
N PHE A 207 -50.41 37.95 3.64
CA PHE A 207 -51.13 38.22 4.89
C PHE A 207 -50.25 37.87 6.10
N ILE A 208 -49.99 38.86 6.96
CA ILE A 208 -49.22 38.69 8.20
C ILE A 208 -50.05 39.23 9.37
N GLY A 209 -50.36 38.36 10.34
CA GLY A 209 -51.09 38.71 11.56
C GLY A 209 -52.23 37.75 11.94
N ASP A 210 -52.53 37.66 13.23
CA ASP A 210 -53.52 36.73 13.78
C ASP A 210 -54.97 37.14 13.44
N ALA A 211 -55.58 36.43 12.48
CA ALA A 211 -56.94 36.68 12.03
C ALA A 211 -57.97 35.76 12.72
N SER A 212 -58.97 36.36 13.38
CA SER A 212 -60.14 35.66 13.92
C SER A 212 -61.44 36.10 13.23
N GLY A 213 -61.72 35.50 12.07
CA GLY A 213 -62.95 35.73 11.31
C GLY A 213 -63.02 34.88 10.04
N PRO A 214 -64.23 34.54 9.54
CA PRO A 214 -64.39 33.77 8.31
C PRO A 214 -64.06 34.61 7.07
N LEU A 215 -63.19 34.11 6.21
CA LEU A 215 -62.85 34.74 4.92
C LEU A 215 -63.97 34.53 3.87
N PRO A 216 -64.18 35.47 2.94
CA PRO A 216 -65.11 35.29 1.82
C PRO A 216 -64.67 34.16 0.87
N ALA A 217 -65.63 33.51 0.22
CA ALA A 217 -65.34 32.48 -0.78
C ALA A 217 -64.89 33.09 -2.12
N LEU A 218 -63.74 32.65 -2.64
CA LEU A 218 -63.28 32.99 -3.99
C LEU A 218 -64.02 32.15 -5.04
N THR A 219 -64.70 32.82 -5.98
CA THR A 219 -65.40 32.19 -7.11
C THR A 219 -64.96 32.82 -8.43
N GLY A 220 -63.73 32.47 -8.84
CA GLY A 220 -63.12 32.87 -10.10
C GLY A 220 -61.83 32.08 -10.34
N ALA A 221 -61.40 32.00 -11.60
CA ALA A 221 -60.08 31.48 -11.95
C ALA A 221 -59.02 32.59 -11.83
N GLY A 222 -57.86 32.27 -11.27
CA GLY A 222 -56.79 33.24 -11.03
C GLY A 222 -55.46 32.56 -10.71
N SER A 223 -54.39 33.35 -10.74
CA SER A 223 -53.01 32.89 -10.51
C SER A 223 -52.22 33.95 -9.73
N GLY A 224 -51.54 33.54 -8.68
CA GLY A 224 -50.76 34.41 -7.79
C GLY A 224 -50.35 33.67 -6.53
N LEU A 225 -49.38 34.22 -5.80
CA LEU A 225 -48.88 33.71 -4.54
C LEU A 225 -49.70 34.28 -3.37
N VAL A 226 -50.10 33.42 -2.44
CA VAL A 226 -50.74 33.80 -1.18
C VAL A 226 -49.92 33.22 -0.05
N ASP A 227 -49.36 34.12 0.76
CA ASP A 227 -48.49 33.80 1.89
C ASP A 227 -49.25 34.11 3.18
N ILE A 228 -49.25 33.19 4.15
CA ILE A 228 -49.98 33.35 5.43
C ILE A 228 -49.06 33.03 6.60
N LEU A 229 -48.69 34.07 7.35
CA LEU A 229 -47.88 33.98 8.57
C LEU A 229 -48.70 34.45 9.79
N GLY A 230 -49.19 33.50 10.59
CA GLY A 230 -50.00 33.75 11.80
C GLY A 230 -50.75 32.52 12.31
N ALA A 231 -51.27 32.59 13.54
CA ALA A 231 -51.98 31.48 14.18
C ALA A 231 -53.48 31.46 13.81
N ALA A 232 -53.80 30.89 12.64
CA ALA A 232 -55.17 30.87 12.12
C ALA A 232 -56.08 29.84 12.82
N ALA A 233 -57.17 30.32 13.44
CA ALA A 233 -58.24 29.50 14.04
C ALA A 233 -59.58 29.75 13.33
N GLY A 234 -59.72 29.28 12.09
CA GLY A 234 -60.92 29.43 11.27
C GLY A 234 -61.02 28.39 10.16
N ALA A 235 -62.24 28.04 9.76
CA ALA A 235 -62.48 27.14 8.63
C ALA A 235 -62.41 27.91 7.31
N LEU A 236 -61.54 27.47 6.40
CA LEU A 236 -61.41 28.03 5.05
C LEU A 236 -62.58 27.59 4.15
N PRO A 237 -63.16 28.48 3.34
CA PRO A 237 -64.19 28.11 2.36
C PRO A 237 -63.60 27.28 1.20
N PRO A 238 -64.39 26.39 0.57
CA PRO A 238 -63.90 25.55 -0.52
C PRO A 238 -63.66 26.33 -1.81
N LEU A 239 -62.50 26.15 -2.45
CA LEU A 239 -62.25 26.61 -3.81
C LEU A 239 -63.00 25.73 -4.83
N SER A 240 -63.62 26.39 -5.82
CA SER A 240 -64.43 25.75 -6.88
C SER A 240 -64.04 26.21 -8.30
N GLY A 241 -62.88 26.86 -8.44
CA GLY A 241 -62.29 27.25 -9.74
C GLY A 241 -60.96 26.54 -9.99
N ALA A 242 -60.53 26.52 -11.25
CA ALA A 242 -59.16 26.14 -11.61
C ALA A 242 -58.19 27.26 -11.24
N ALA A 243 -57.07 26.91 -10.61
CA ALA A 243 -56.06 27.84 -10.12
C ALA A 243 -54.65 27.29 -10.31
N THR A 244 -53.68 28.19 -10.38
CA THR A 244 -52.24 27.86 -10.50
C THR A 244 -51.43 28.80 -9.60
N GLY A 245 -50.74 28.26 -8.61
CA GLY A 245 -49.95 29.00 -7.63
C GLY A 245 -49.49 28.11 -6.48
N SER A 246 -48.52 28.58 -5.70
CA SER A 246 -47.98 27.92 -4.50
C SER A 246 -48.53 28.58 -3.23
N GLN A 247 -48.72 27.81 -2.16
CA GLN A 247 -49.09 28.32 -0.83
C GLN A 247 -48.25 27.66 0.28
N PRO A 248 -47.28 28.40 0.85
CA PRO A 248 -46.66 28.05 2.13
C PRO A 248 -47.65 28.25 3.28
N VAL A 249 -47.57 27.42 4.32
CA VAL A 249 -48.34 27.59 5.57
C VAL A 249 -47.45 27.21 6.74
N GLU A 250 -46.81 28.21 7.36
CA GLU A 250 -46.00 28.03 8.57
C GLU A 250 -46.81 28.39 9.83
N GLY A 251 -47.33 27.39 10.54
CA GLY A 251 -48.04 27.62 11.80
C GLY A 251 -48.67 26.38 12.43
N ALA A 252 -48.80 26.38 13.75
CA ALA A 252 -49.43 25.30 14.52
C ALA A 252 -50.97 25.39 14.47
N GLY A 253 -51.57 25.03 13.32
CA GLY A 253 -53.02 25.10 13.08
C GLY A 253 -53.79 23.86 13.51
N ALA A 254 -54.84 24.03 14.31
CA ALA A 254 -55.84 23.00 14.65
C ALA A 254 -57.13 23.23 13.85
N GLY A 255 -57.09 22.99 12.53
CA GLY A 255 -58.21 23.22 11.62
C GLY A 255 -58.38 22.11 10.57
N ALA A 256 -59.61 21.87 10.13
CA ALA A 256 -59.91 20.97 9.03
C ALA A 256 -59.80 21.71 7.69
N LEU A 257 -58.94 21.23 6.80
CA LEU A 257 -58.79 21.77 5.45
C LEU A 257 -59.99 21.39 4.56
N PRO A 258 -60.49 22.30 3.70
CA PRO A 258 -61.59 22.00 2.78
C PRO A 258 -61.12 21.05 1.65
N ALA A 259 -62.04 20.26 1.11
CA ALA A 259 -61.76 19.40 -0.04
C ALA A 259 -61.62 20.21 -1.34
N LEU A 260 -60.60 19.89 -2.15
CA LEU A 260 -60.34 20.54 -3.43
C LEU A 260 -61.08 19.81 -4.57
N ALA A 261 -61.99 20.51 -5.25
CA ALA A 261 -62.85 19.95 -6.30
C ALA A 261 -62.52 20.42 -7.73
N GLY A 262 -61.46 21.23 -7.90
CA GLY A 262 -60.98 21.70 -9.19
C GLY A 262 -59.74 20.96 -9.68
N ALA A 263 -59.47 20.99 -10.98
CA ALA A 263 -58.18 20.64 -11.55
C ALA A 263 -57.24 21.86 -11.48
N GLY A 264 -55.97 21.64 -11.11
CA GLY A 264 -54.98 22.70 -10.95
C GLY A 264 -53.56 22.16 -11.07
N ALA A 265 -52.62 23.05 -11.37
CA ALA A 265 -51.19 22.74 -11.50
C ALA A 265 -50.37 23.79 -10.74
N GLY A 266 -49.46 23.33 -9.89
CA GLY A 266 -48.66 24.17 -9.00
C GLY A 266 -48.06 23.34 -7.87
N ASP A 267 -46.85 23.70 -7.44
CA ASP A 267 -46.17 23.00 -6.35
C ASP A 267 -46.78 23.31 -4.99
N PHE A 268 -47.04 22.25 -4.22
CA PHE A 268 -47.54 22.34 -2.85
C PHE A 268 -46.39 22.19 -1.85
N GLY A 269 -45.45 23.16 -1.89
CA GLY A 269 -44.31 23.26 -0.98
C GLY A 269 -44.70 23.68 0.44
N GLY A 270 -45.54 22.87 1.10
CA GLY A 270 -46.04 23.13 2.46
C GLY A 270 -45.13 22.55 3.54
N VAL A 271 -44.19 23.34 4.07
CA VAL A 271 -43.33 22.93 5.19
C VAL A 271 -44.13 22.89 6.50
N VAL A 272 -44.79 21.76 6.79
CA VAL A 272 -45.61 21.58 8.00
C VAL A 272 -44.73 21.33 9.23
N GLY A 273 -44.05 22.39 9.70
CA GLY A 273 -43.20 22.39 10.90
C GLY A 273 -44.00 22.31 12.21
N GLY A 274 -44.70 21.20 12.48
CA GLY A 274 -45.43 21.03 13.74
C GLY A 274 -46.16 19.70 13.91
N ALA A 275 -46.44 19.34 15.17
CA ALA A 275 -47.19 18.12 15.53
C ALA A 275 -48.70 18.30 15.30
N ALA A 276 -49.16 18.05 14.07
CA ALA A 276 -50.57 18.15 13.70
C ALA A 276 -51.38 16.88 14.01
N SER A 277 -52.64 17.06 14.45
CA SER A 277 -53.63 15.98 14.63
C SER A 277 -54.92 16.27 13.84
N GLY A 278 -54.77 16.43 12.53
CA GLY A 278 -55.87 16.64 11.58
C GLY A 278 -56.05 15.48 10.61
N ALA A 279 -57.30 15.21 10.21
CA ALA A 279 -57.58 14.31 9.09
C ALA A 279 -57.50 15.10 7.77
N LEU A 280 -56.72 14.60 6.81
CA LEU A 280 -56.61 15.21 5.48
C LEU A 280 -57.87 14.90 4.64
N PRO A 281 -58.41 15.87 3.87
CA PRO A 281 -59.50 15.62 2.94
C PRO A 281 -59.04 14.79 1.73
N ALA A 282 -59.96 14.05 1.11
CA ALA A 282 -59.67 13.24 -0.07
C ALA A 282 -59.44 14.10 -1.33
N LEU A 283 -58.40 13.78 -2.10
CA LEU A 283 -58.12 14.41 -3.40
C LEU A 283 -58.97 13.76 -4.50
N ALA A 284 -59.85 14.57 -5.12
CA ALA A 284 -60.78 14.14 -6.17
C ALA A 284 -60.47 14.74 -7.57
N GLY A 285 -59.53 15.69 -7.66
CA GLY A 285 -59.07 16.29 -8.91
C GLY A 285 -57.80 15.63 -9.47
N ALA A 286 -57.50 15.92 -10.73
CA ALA A 286 -56.17 15.66 -11.29
C ALA A 286 -55.23 16.84 -10.94
N ALA A 287 -54.02 16.53 -10.47
CA ALA A 287 -53.06 17.52 -9.98
C ALA A 287 -51.61 17.13 -10.33
N SER A 288 -50.75 18.13 -10.50
CA SER A 288 -49.32 17.98 -10.69
C SER A 288 -48.53 18.99 -9.87
N GLY A 289 -47.62 18.49 -9.03
CA GLY A 289 -46.79 19.23 -8.09
C GLY A 289 -46.15 18.28 -7.08
N GLY A 290 -45.03 18.68 -6.47
CA GLY A 290 -44.39 17.95 -5.38
C GLY A 290 -45.13 18.09 -4.05
N VAL A 291 -44.94 17.10 -3.16
CA VAL A 291 -45.38 17.15 -1.75
C VAL A 291 -44.26 16.65 -0.85
N GLU A 292 -43.73 17.53 -0.01
CA GLU A 292 -42.73 17.23 1.02
C GLU A 292 -43.39 17.24 2.41
N ILE A 293 -43.06 16.28 3.28
CA ILE A 293 -43.64 16.20 4.64
C ILE A 293 -42.54 16.06 5.69
N LEU A 294 -42.30 17.13 6.44
CA LEU A 294 -41.29 17.26 7.49
C LEU A 294 -41.92 17.27 8.90
N GLY A 295 -42.51 16.15 9.32
CA GLY A 295 -43.13 16.05 10.65
C GLY A 295 -43.52 14.65 11.10
N ALA A 296 -43.57 14.45 12.43
CA ALA A 296 -44.07 13.22 13.04
C ALA A 296 -45.57 13.35 13.35
N GLY A 297 -46.43 12.79 12.48
CA GLY A 297 -47.88 12.85 12.60
C GLY A 297 -48.55 11.48 12.54
N ALA A 298 -49.46 11.20 13.47
CA ALA A 298 -50.27 9.99 13.51
C ALA A 298 -51.61 10.19 12.76
N GLY A 299 -51.53 10.44 11.45
CA GLY A 299 -52.68 10.67 10.58
C GLY A 299 -53.08 9.45 9.74
N VAL A 300 -54.38 9.26 9.50
CA VAL A 300 -54.87 8.30 8.51
C VAL A 300 -54.96 9.01 7.16
N LEU A 301 -54.20 8.53 6.17
CA LEU A 301 -54.24 9.05 4.80
C LEU A 301 -55.53 8.61 4.09
N PRO A 302 -56.25 9.52 3.42
CA PRO A 302 -57.39 9.16 2.57
C PRO A 302 -56.93 8.52 1.25
N THR A 303 -57.73 7.62 0.68
CA THR A 303 -57.45 6.97 -0.60
C THR A 303 -57.49 7.98 -1.76
N PRO A 304 -56.40 8.15 -2.55
CA PRO A 304 -56.44 9.00 -3.74
C PRO A 304 -57.27 8.36 -4.86
N THR A 305 -58.15 9.14 -5.50
CA THR A 305 -59.01 8.66 -6.61
C THR A 305 -58.78 9.36 -7.95
N GLY A 306 -57.88 10.35 -8.01
CA GLY A 306 -57.46 11.03 -9.25
C GLY A 306 -56.10 10.54 -9.76
N MET A 307 -55.74 10.94 -10.99
CA MET A 307 -54.36 10.84 -11.48
C MET A 307 -53.52 11.96 -10.86
N ALA A 308 -52.38 11.60 -10.25
CA ALA A 308 -51.44 12.56 -9.67
C ALA A 308 -50.02 12.30 -10.20
N ALA A 309 -49.31 13.35 -10.60
CA ALA A 309 -47.93 13.27 -11.10
C ALA A 309 -47.04 14.21 -10.29
N GLY A 310 -46.09 13.64 -9.55
CA GLY A 310 -45.21 14.38 -8.64
C GLY A 310 -44.38 13.44 -7.76
N SER A 311 -43.34 13.98 -7.13
CA SER A 311 -42.55 13.31 -6.11
C SER A 311 -43.18 13.46 -4.72
N VAL A 312 -43.06 12.41 -3.90
CA VAL A 312 -43.42 12.41 -2.49
C VAL A 312 -42.21 11.96 -1.69
N GLU A 313 -41.73 12.82 -0.79
CA GLU A 313 -40.61 12.52 0.12
C GLU A 313 -41.09 12.61 1.57
N ILE A 314 -40.74 11.59 2.38
CA ILE A 314 -41.22 11.42 3.75
C ILE A 314 -40.01 11.27 4.68
N LEU A 315 -39.67 12.35 5.38
CA LEU A 315 -38.55 12.39 6.33
C LEU A 315 -39.09 12.41 7.76
N GLY A 316 -39.75 11.31 8.17
CA GLY A 316 -40.34 11.17 9.50
C GLY A 316 -40.79 9.75 9.85
N ALA A 317 -40.84 9.44 11.15
CA ALA A 317 -41.26 8.13 11.66
C ALA A 317 -42.79 8.03 11.78
N GLY A 318 -43.45 7.64 10.69
CA GLY A 318 -44.90 7.41 10.65
C GLY A 318 -45.30 5.99 11.06
N ALA A 319 -46.34 5.86 11.91
CA ALA A 319 -46.91 4.58 12.34
C ALA A 319 -48.41 4.49 12.01
N GLY A 320 -48.74 3.97 10.82
CA GLY A 320 -50.11 3.77 10.37
C GLY A 320 -50.19 2.92 9.09
N PRO A 321 -51.32 2.24 8.80
CA PRO A 321 -51.48 1.42 7.60
C PRO A 321 -51.66 2.30 6.35
N LEU A 322 -50.86 2.06 5.32
CA LEU A 322 -50.99 2.71 4.01
C LEU A 322 -52.20 2.17 3.23
N PRO A 323 -53.07 3.01 2.64
CA PRO A 323 -54.09 2.59 1.69
C PRO A 323 -53.49 2.03 0.39
N ALA A 324 -54.25 1.20 -0.33
CA ALA A 324 -53.83 0.71 -1.64
C ALA A 324 -53.89 1.82 -2.71
N LEU A 325 -52.80 2.00 -3.46
CA LEU A 325 -52.73 2.91 -4.61
C LEU A 325 -53.48 2.31 -5.81
N THR A 326 -54.56 2.99 -6.24
CA THR A 326 -55.34 2.64 -7.44
C THR A 326 -55.08 3.55 -8.64
N GLY A 327 -54.09 4.44 -8.55
CA GLY A 327 -53.63 5.32 -9.64
C GLY A 327 -52.15 5.11 -9.94
N ALA A 328 -51.75 5.35 -11.20
CA ALA A 328 -50.35 5.30 -11.59
C ALA A 328 -49.60 6.54 -11.07
N ALA A 329 -48.59 6.31 -10.23
CA ALA A 329 -47.70 7.34 -9.72
C ALA A 329 -46.35 7.31 -10.45
N SER A 330 -45.78 8.48 -10.75
CA SER A 330 -44.45 8.63 -11.34
C SER A 330 -43.64 9.67 -10.58
N GLY A 331 -42.78 9.21 -9.67
CA GLY A 331 -41.73 10.01 -9.05
C GLY A 331 -40.37 9.47 -9.47
N THR A 332 -39.41 10.37 -9.70
CA THR A 332 -38.03 9.98 -10.02
C THR A 332 -37.32 9.51 -8.75
N ALA A 333 -37.51 8.23 -8.38
CA ALA A 333 -36.69 7.60 -7.36
C ALA A 333 -35.20 7.77 -7.74
N GLY A 334 -34.41 8.32 -6.83
CA GLY A 334 -32.99 8.61 -7.07
C GLY A 334 -32.24 7.33 -7.40
N VAL A 335 -31.92 7.12 -8.69
CA VAL A 335 -31.39 5.86 -9.20
C VAL A 335 -30.11 5.51 -8.47
N ILE A 336 -30.15 4.39 -7.75
CA ILE A 336 -28.95 3.84 -7.12
C ILE A 336 -28.06 3.31 -8.24
N THR A 337 -26.82 3.77 -8.27
CA THR A 337 -25.78 3.21 -9.14
C THR A 337 -24.61 2.78 -8.28
N VAL A 338 -23.93 1.71 -8.70
CA VAL A 338 -22.70 1.22 -8.08
C VAL A 338 -21.69 0.94 -9.20
N THR A 339 -20.50 1.50 -9.07
CA THR A 339 -19.40 1.35 -10.01
C THR A 339 -18.20 0.73 -9.31
N LEU A 340 -17.79 -0.47 -9.74
CA LEU A 340 -16.56 -1.10 -9.26
C LEU A 340 -15.34 -0.38 -9.84
N THR A 341 -14.37 -0.02 -8.98
CA THR A 341 -12.99 0.20 -9.43
C THR A 341 -12.38 -1.17 -9.71
N ASP A 342 -12.47 -1.61 -10.96
CA ASP A 342 -12.08 -2.97 -11.33
C ASP A 342 -10.56 -3.19 -11.18
N LEU A 343 -10.18 -4.43 -10.85
CA LEU A 343 -8.79 -4.83 -10.66
C LEU A 343 -8.07 -4.92 -12.01
N MET A 344 -6.74 -4.98 -12.03
CA MET A 344 -6.02 -5.03 -13.31
C MET A 344 -6.28 -6.34 -14.05
N ALA A 345 -6.26 -6.28 -15.38
CA ALA A 345 -6.35 -7.46 -16.23
C ALA A 345 -5.20 -8.43 -15.91
N ASP A 346 -5.57 -9.69 -15.67
CA ASP A 346 -4.68 -10.80 -15.33
C ASP A 346 -3.89 -10.64 -14.01
N GLU A 347 -4.40 -9.81 -13.09
CA GLU A 347 -3.79 -9.55 -11.78
C GLU A 347 -3.78 -10.78 -10.85
N ILE A 348 -2.68 -10.97 -10.10
CA ILE A 348 -2.54 -12.05 -9.12
C ILE A 348 -2.20 -11.48 -7.75
N ARG A 349 -3.08 -11.71 -6.77
CA ARG A 349 -2.88 -11.39 -5.34
C ARG A 349 -2.24 -12.57 -4.60
N THR A 350 -1.44 -12.28 -3.57
CA THR A 350 -0.94 -13.33 -2.67
C THR A 350 -2.09 -13.94 -1.85
N ARG A 351 -2.01 -15.25 -1.61
CA ARG A 351 -2.78 -15.94 -0.57
C ARG A 351 -2.23 -15.63 0.83
N ASP A 352 -3.08 -15.77 1.85
CA ASP A 352 -2.71 -15.72 3.25
C ASP A 352 -1.66 -16.81 3.60
N ARG A 353 -0.77 -16.55 4.56
CA ARG A 353 0.15 -17.57 5.08
C ARG A 353 -0.64 -18.74 5.69
N GLY A 354 -0.38 -19.96 5.19
CA GLY A 354 -0.97 -21.20 5.72
C GLY A 354 -2.46 -21.41 5.39
N ARG A 355 -3.05 -20.66 4.46
CA ARG A 355 -4.44 -20.87 4.01
C ARG A 355 -4.52 -20.85 2.48
N ASN A 356 -5.44 -21.63 1.93
CA ASN A 356 -5.68 -21.70 0.49
C ASN A 356 -6.69 -20.63 0.02
N ARG A 357 -6.47 -19.38 0.42
CA ARG A 357 -7.34 -18.20 0.19
C ARG A 357 -6.58 -16.91 0.49
N GLY A 358 -7.11 -15.76 0.08
CA GLY A 358 -6.55 -14.43 0.34
C GLY A 358 -7.64 -13.38 0.52
N ASP A 359 -7.37 -12.37 1.34
CA ASP A 359 -8.22 -11.19 1.49
C ASP A 359 -8.05 -10.23 0.29
N LEU A 360 -9.18 -9.84 -0.34
CA LEU A 360 -9.20 -8.95 -1.49
C LEU A 360 -9.95 -7.66 -1.18
N VAL A 361 -9.26 -6.52 -1.22
CA VAL A 361 -9.89 -5.20 -1.10
C VAL A 361 -10.54 -4.82 -2.43
N LEU A 362 -11.85 -4.59 -2.41
CA LEU A 362 -12.63 -4.04 -3.52
C LEU A 362 -13.05 -2.61 -3.17
N THR A 363 -12.88 -1.69 -4.11
CA THR A 363 -13.25 -0.28 -3.96
C THR A 363 -14.12 0.18 -5.14
N GLY A 364 -14.76 1.32 -4.99
CA GLY A 364 -15.57 1.89 -6.06
C GLY A 364 -16.38 3.09 -5.62
N THR A 365 -17.31 3.51 -6.47
CA THR A 365 -18.20 4.65 -6.24
C THR A 365 -19.67 4.25 -6.31
N TYR A 366 -20.54 5.06 -5.73
CA TYR A 366 -21.99 4.86 -5.77
C TYR A 366 -22.74 6.19 -5.80
N THR A 367 -24.00 6.14 -6.24
CA THR A 367 -24.96 7.25 -6.17
C THR A 367 -26.26 6.81 -5.53
N GLY A 368 -27.01 7.77 -4.98
CA GLY A 368 -28.30 7.49 -4.32
C GLY A 368 -28.15 6.96 -2.88
N PRO A 369 -29.28 6.66 -2.21
CA PRO A 369 -29.32 6.30 -0.80
C PRO A 369 -28.95 4.83 -0.55
N VAL A 370 -27.69 4.46 -0.79
CA VAL A 370 -27.17 3.12 -0.50
C VAL A 370 -27.03 2.91 1.01
N THR A 371 -27.58 1.80 1.54
CA THR A 371 -27.42 1.43 2.95
C THR A 371 -26.17 0.61 3.23
N ALA A 372 -25.78 -0.26 2.29
CA ALA A 372 -24.59 -1.10 2.34
C ALA A 372 -24.20 -1.56 0.93
N ILE A 373 -22.92 -1.84 0.71
CA ILE A 373 -22.42 -2.51 -0.50
C ILE A 373 -22.11 -3.98 -0.19
N GLU A 374 -22.67 -4.85 -1.02
CA GLU A 374 -22.34 -6.27 -1.06
C GLU A 374 -21.44 -6.58 -2.24
N ALA A 375 -20.52 -7.53 -2.08
CA ALA A 375 -19.71 -8.08 -3.16
C ALA A 375 -19.85 -9.60 -3.23
N ARG A 376 -19.57 -10.15 -4.42
CA ARG A 376 -19.42 -11.59 -4.64
C ARG A 376 -18.30 -11.87 -5.64
N VAL A 377 -17.84 -13.11 -5.69
CA VAL A 377 -16.80 -13.57 -6.62
C VAL A 377 -17.35 -14.68 -7.52
N VAL A 378 -17.15 -14.56 -8.82
CA VAL A 378 -17.52 -15.58 -9.82
C VAL A 378 -16.31 -16.04 -10.62
N ASP A 379 -16.32 -17.28 -11.12
CA ASP A 379 -15.32 -17.77 -12.07
C ASP A 379 -15.40 -16.99 -13.40
N ALA A 380 -14.25 -16.57 -13.91
CA ALA A 380 -14.14 -15.66 -15.06
C ALA A 380 -14.52 -16.30 -16.40
N THR A 381 -14.65 -17.64 -16.47
CA THR A 381 -14.91 -18.40 -17.70
C THR A 381 -16.34 -18.93 -17.76
N THR A 382 -16.87 -19.36 -16.62
CA THR A 382 -18.17 -20.05 -16.48
C THR A 382 -19.23 -19.20 -15.78
N ALA A 383 -18.84 -18.08 -15.15
CA ALA A 383 -19.67 -17.25 -14.27
C ALA A 383 -20.29 -18.00 -13.08
N ALA A 384 -19.77 -19.18 -12.72
CA ALA A 384 -20.17 -19.91 -11.51
C ALA A 384 -19.81 -19.09 -10.25
N VAL A 385 -20.70 -19.06 -9.26
CA VAL A 385 -20.46 -18.35 -7.99
C VAL A 385 -19.45 -19.14 -7.15
N ILE A 386 -18.38 -18.45 -6.73
CA ILE A 386 -17.27 -19.00 -5.94
C ILE A 386 -17.35 -18.51 -4.48
N VAL A 387 -17.65 -17.22 -4.31
CA VAL A 387 -18.05 -16.60 -3.05
C VAL A 387 -19.36 -15.89 -3.34
N ASP A 388 -20.43 -16.18 -2.61
CA ASP A 388 -21.73 -15.53 -2.81
C ASP A 388 -21.78 -14.14 -2.15
N TRP A 389 -22.88 -13.41 -2.33
CA TRP A 389 -23.04 -12.04 -1.84
C TRP A 389 -22.81 -11.90 -0.33
N SER A 390 -21.81 -11.11 0.03
CA SER A 390 -21.48 -10.70 1.40
C SER A 390 -21.32 -9.19 1.49
N VAL A 391 -21.81 -8.57 2.56
CA VAL A 391 -21.59 -7.14 2.85
C VAL A 391 -20.08 -6.89 3.01
N ILE A 392 -19.52 -6.01 2.20
CA ILE A 392 -18.12 -5.58 2.28
C ILE A 392 -17.98 -4.18 2.89
N ASP A 393 -19.00 -3.33 2.74
CA ASP A 393 -19.09 -2.00 3.35
C ASP A 393 -20.52 -1.83 3.89
N ALA A 394 -20.64 -1.73 5.21
CA ALA A 394 -21.92 -1.75 5.92
C ALA A 394 -22.52 -0.35 6.19
N ALA A 395 -21.78 0.72 5.84
CA ALA A 395 -22.23 2.11 6.00
C ALA A 395 -21.41 3.04 5.08
N PRO A 396 -21.47 2.84 3.74
CA PRO A 396 -20.66 3.59 2.79
C PRO A 396 -21.00 5.08 2.84
N ALA A 397 -20.00 5.94 2.67
CA ALA A 397 -20.13 7.39 2.85
C ALA A 397 -19.37 8.18 1.78
N GLY A 398 -19.86 9.39 1.47
CA GLY A 398 -19.19 10.30 0.53
C GLY A 398 -19.19 9.86 -0.94
N GLY A 399 -20.04 8.88 -1.31
CA GLY A 399 -20.13 8.38 -2.70
C GLY A 399 -19.03 7.39 -3.10
N ALA A 400 -18.21 6.93 -2.14
CA ALA A 400 -17.20 5.88 -2.32
C ALA A 400 -17.39 4.73 -1.33
N PHE A 401 -17.03 3.52 -1.73
CA PHE A 401 -17.01 2.34 -0.86
C PHE A 401 -15.64 1.66 -0.87
N SER A 402 -15.29 0.99 0.22
CA SER A 402 -14.07 0.18 0.32
C SER A 402 -14.27 -0.95 1.32
N GLY A 403 -14.10 -2.19 0.87
CA GLY A 403 -14.36 -3.37 1.70
C GLY A 403 -13.60 -4.60 1.24
N THR A 404 -13.53 -5.62 2.09
CA THR A 404 -12.71 -6.83 1.84
C THR A 404 -13.59 -8.06 1.62
N ILE A 405 -13.28 -8.85 0.58
CA ILE A 405 -13.90 -10.16 0.33
C ILE A 405 -12.85 -11.28 0.34
N LEU A 406 -13.10 -12.29 1.17
CA LEU A 406 -12.20 -13.43 1.37
C LEU A 406 -12.35 -14.44 0.24
N THR A 407 -11.34 -14.57 -0.63
CA THR A 407 -11.44 -15.35 -1.88
C THR A 407 -10.54 -16.59 -1.85
N PRO A 408 -11.03 -17.81 -2.21
CA PRO A 408 -10.20 -19.01 -2.27
C PRO A 408 -9.09 -18.91 -3.35
N GLN A 409 -7.95 -19.58 -3.13
CA GLN A 409 -6.88 -19.64 -4.12
C GLN A 409 -7.31 -20.42 -5.36
N GLY A 410 -6.64 -20.17 -6.50
CA GLY A 410 -6.87 -20.89 -7.74
C GLY A 410 -7.75 -20.14 -8.73
N ALA A 411 -8.06 -20.82 -9.84
CA ALA A 411 -8.91 -20.34 -10.94
C ALA A 411 -8.52 -18.95 -11.52
N TRP A 412 -9.44 -18.37 -12.29
CA TRP A 412 -9.48 -16.95 -12.63
C TRP A 412 -10.85 -16.43 -12.25
N TYR A 413 -10.92 -15.26 -11.63
CA TYR A 413 -12.13 -14.72 -11.03
C TYR A 413 -12.53 -13.37 -11.63
N LYS A 414 -13.79 -13.01 -11.40
CA LYS A 414 -14.34 -11.65 -11.56
C LYS A 414 -15.06 -11.25 -10.29
N ALA A 415 -14.91 -9.99 -9.91
CA ALA A 415 -15.66 -9.39 -8.82
C ALA A 415 -16.98 -8.82 -9.34
N GLN A 416 -18.02 -8.87 -8.51
CA GLN A 416 -19.29 -8.18 -8.75
C GLN A 416 -19.71 -7.50 -7.45
N VAL A 417 -20.27 -6.29 -7.55
CA VAL A 417 -20.71 -5.47 -6.40
C VAL A 417 -22.12 -4.97 -6.62
N ARG A 418 -22.89 -4.76 -5.55
CA ARG A 418 -24.25 -4.21 -5.61
C ARG A 418 -24.61 -3.42 -4.36
N ALA A 419 -25.63 -2.59 -4.45
CA ALA A 419 -26.29 -2.06 -3.26
C ALA A 419 -27.15 -3.15 -2.60
N GLN A 420 -27.12 -3.23 -1.27
CA GLN A 420 -27.95 -4.18 -0.53
C GLN A 420 -29.46 -3.83 -0.63
N ASN A 421 -29.78 -2.54 -0.64
CA ASN A 421 -31.15 -2.04 -0.72
C ASN A 421 -31.67 -1.83 -2.16
N ASP A 422 -30.82 -1.99 -3.18
CA ASP A 422 -31.22 -2.19 -4.58
C ASP A 422 -30.33 -3.25 -5.23
N VAL A 423 -30.82 -4.50 -5.20
CA VAL A 423 -30.09 -5.65 -5.76
C VAL A 423 -30.06 -5.70 -7.30
N ALA A 424 -30.72 -4.76 -8.00
CA ALA A 424 -30.59 -4.56 -9.44
C ALA A 424 -29.44 -3.59 -9.81
N ALA A 425 -29.02 -2.72 -8.88
CA ALA A 425 -27.89 -1.82 -9.04
C ALA A 425 -26.55 -2.57 -8.91
N VAL A 426 -26.23 -3.41 -9.91
CA VAL A 426 -25.06 -4.30 -9.93
C VAL A 426 -23.95 -3.78 -10.87
N SER A 427 -22.73 -3.68 -10.36
CA SER A 427 -21.51 -3.52 -11.14
C SER A 427 -20.80 -4.86 -11.35
N ASN A 428 -20.23 -5.08 -12.53
CA ASN A 428 -19.56 -6.32 -12.91
C ASN A 428 -18.13 -6.03 -13.40
N GLY A 429 -17.13 -6.68 -12.80
CA GLY A 429 -15.74 -6.62 -13.28
C GLY A 429 -15.59 -7.16 -14.70
N VAL A 430 -14.88 -6.42 -15.55
CA VAL A 430 -14.56 -6.80 -16.92
C VAL A 430 -13.24 -7.57 -16.98
N ASN A 431 -12.30 -7.23 -16.10
CA ASN A 431 -11.00 -7.88 -15.96
C ASN A 431 -11.11 -9.18 -15.17
N ARG A 432 -10.23 -10.13 -15.47
CA ARG A 432 -10.03 -11.32 -14.62
C ARG A 432 -8.80 -11.14 -13.75
N TRP A 433 -8.85 -11.67 -12.54
CA TRP A 433 -7.78 -11.65 -11.55
C TRP A 433 -7.78 -12.98 -10.78
N ALA A 434 -6.81 -13.23 -9.91
CA ALA A 434 -6.78 -14.46 -9.10
C ALA A 434 -6.10 -14.29 -7.75
N VAL A 435 -6.36 -15.24 -6.85
CA VAL A 435 -5.57 -15.46 -5.62
C VAL A 435 -4.65 -16.65 -5.85
N GLY A 436 -3.36 -16.46 -5.62
CA GLY A 436 -2.34 -17.47 -5.87
C GLY A 436 -1.07 -17.21 -5.06
N VAL A 437 0.10 -17.41 -5.67
CA VAL A 437 1.37 -16.98 -5.10
C VAL A 437 1.93 -15.77 -5.84
N LEU A 438 2.39 -14.77 -5.09
CA LEU A 438 2.98 -13.54 -5.62
C LEU A 438 4.45 -13.47 -5.18
N ILE A 439 5.37 -13.41 -6.14
CA ILE A 439 6.81 -13.51 -5.91
C ILE A 439 7.52 -12.34 -6.57
N ALA A 440 8.38 -11.64 -5.84
CA ALA A 440 9.23 -10.60 -6.41
C ALA A 440 10.62 -11.14 -6.78
N ILE A 441 11.07 -10.94 -8.02
CA ILE A 441 12.44 -11.21 -8.45
C ILE A 441 13.22 -9.89 -8.36
N THR A 442 14.15 -9.82 -7.41
CA THR A 442 14.88 -8.61 -7.00
C THR A 442 16.38 -8.81 -7.08
N GLY A 443 17.16 -7.73 -7.00
CA GLY A 443 18.62 -7.76 -7.16
C GLY A 443 19.10 -7.13 -8.46
N GLN A 444 19.94 -7.83 -9.23
CA GLN A 444 20.59 -7.28 -10.44
C GLN A 444 20.45 -8.15 -11.71
N SER A 445 21.38 -8.01 -12.66
CA SER A 445 21.27 -8.53 -14.04
C SER A 445 20.91 -10.01 -14.14
N ASN A 446 21.49 -10.91 -13.34
CA ASN A 446 21.12 -12.33 -13.37
C ASN A 446 19.67 -12.57 -12.89
N GLY A 447 19.12 -11.73 -12.01
CA GLY A 447 17.70 -11.75 -11.63
C GLY A 447 16.79 -11.15 -12.70
N GLN A 448 17.27 -10.17 -13.46
CA GLN A 448 16.54 -9.62 -14.61
C GLN A 448 16.45 -10.67 -15.74
N ARG A 449 17.57 -11.32 -16.07
CA ARG A 449 17.70 -12.35 -17.12
C ARG A 449 16.67 -13.48 -16.97
N LEU A 450 16.50 -14.01 -15.74
CA LEU A 450 15.49 -15.02 -15.40
C LEU A 450 14.10 -14.73 -15.97
N THR A 451 13.73 -13.44 -16.12
CA THR A 451 12.42 -13.01 -16.60
C THR A 451 12.37 -12.65 -18.09
N SER A 452 13.51 -12.30 -18.71
CA SER A 452 13.58 -11.72 -20.06
C SER A 452 14.22 -12.62 -21.13
N GLU A 453 14.98 -13.65 -20.75
CA GLU A 453 15.83 -14.41 -21.67
C GLU A 453 15.12 -15.68 -22.17
N ALA A 454 14.58 -15.62 -23.39
CA ALA A 454 14.02 -16.78 -24.08
C ALA A 454 15.16 -17.62 -24.71
N GLY A 455 15.34 -18.85 -24.23
CA GLY A 455 16.37 -19.76 -24.70
C GLY A 455 15.92 -20.63 -25.88
N THR A 456 16.73 -21.64 -26.18
CA THR A 456 16.50 -22.53 -27.33
C THR A 456 15.41 -23.57 -27.13
N THR A 457 14.90 -23.74 -25.90
CA THR A 457 13.91 -24.77 -25.53
C THR A 457 12.52 -24.17 -25.28
N VAL A 458 12.41 -22.86 -25.09
CA VAL A 458 11.17 -22.05 -25.00
C VAL A 458 10.12 -22.73 -24.11
N ILE A 459 10.40 -22.76 -22.81
CA ILE A 459 9.51 -23.36 -21.81
C ILE A 459 8.21 -22.53 -21.73
N THR A 460 7.15 -23.01 -22.38
CA THR A 460 5.82 -22.39 -22.32
C THR A 460 5.21 -22.53 -20.93
N THR A 461 4.47 -21.52 -20.48
CA THR A 461 3.67 -21.58 -19.27
C THR A 461 2.45 -22.48 -19.47
N ALA A 462 2.47 -23.67 -18.87
CA ALA A 462 1.31 -24.57 -18.83
C ALA A 462 0.28 -24.10 -17.79
N GLN A 463 0.77 -23.41 -16.76
CA GLN A 463 -0.01 -22.88 -15.64
C GLN A 463 -0.42 -21.41 -15.86
N PRO A 464 -1.42 -20.90 -15.12
CA PRO A 464 -1.79 -19.48 -15.11
C PRO A 464 -0.71 -18.62 -14.42
N VAL A 465 0.41 -18.43 -15.11
CA VAL A 465 1.55 -17.60 -14.69
C VAL A 465 1.42 -16.20 -15.29
N ARG A 466 1.75 -15.15 -14.55
CA ARG A 466 1.90 -13.80 -15.10
C ARG A 466 3.15 -13.10 -14.59
N LEU A 467 3.72 -12.27 -15.46
CA LEU A 467 4.84 -11.38 -15.19
C LEU A 467 4.34 -9.94 -15.22
N PHE A 468 4.67 -9.18 -14.19
CA PHE A 468 4.48 -7.74 -14.12
C PHE A 468 5.85 -7.08 -14.19
N THR A 469 6.01 -6.07 -15.05
CA THR A 469 7.26 -5.30 -15.15
C THR A 469 7.02 -3.81 -15.00
N SER A 470 8.06 -3.10 -14.55
CA SER A 470 8.18 -1.69 -14.95
C SER A 470 8.52 -1.61 -16.44
N VAL A 471 8.17 -0.49 -17.09
CA VAL A 471 8.78 -0.17 -18.39
C VAL A 471 10.25 0.15 -18.10
N ILE A 472 11.17 -0.60 -18.71
CA ILE A 472 12.61 -0.47 -18.42
C ILE A 472 13.17 0.75 -19.16
N GLY A 473 13.04 1.91 -18.52
CA GLY A 473 13.58 3.20 -18.94
C GLY A 473 13.03 4.33 -18.08
N ASP A 474 13.92 5.00 -17.33
CA ASP A 474 13.74 6.32 -16.72
C ASP A 474 12.38 6.61 -16.06
N LEU A 475 12.03 5.84 -15.02
CA LEU A 475 10.91 6.15 -14.14
C LEU A 475 11.39 6.77 -12.80
N PRO A 476 11.53 8.11 -12.71
CA PRO A 476 11.42 8.79 -11.42
C PRO A 476 10.01 8.62 -10.85
N ALA A 477 9.80 9.05 -9.60
CA ALA A 477 8.50 8.91 -8.92
C ALA A 477 7.36 9.54 -9.75
N GLY A 478 6.39 8.71 -10.17
CA GLY A 478 5.29 9.08 -11.08
C GLY A 478 5.21 8.28 -12.38
N GLY A 479 6.15 7.35 -12.63
CA GLY A 479 6.12 6.46 -13.79
C GLY A 479 4.92 5.51 -13.86
N THR A 480 4.49 5.17 -15.08
CA THR A 480 3.42 4.19 -15.32
C THR A 480 3.97 2.76 -15.34
N TYR A 481 3.40 1.91 -14.51
CA TYR A 481 3.66 0.46 -14.53
C TYR A 481 3.00 -0.20 -15.75
N SER A 482 3.49 -1.37 -16.15
CA SER A 482 2.96 -2.09 -17.33
C SER A 482 1.65 -2.84 -17.03
N ALA A 483 1.22 -3.71 -17.95
CA ALA A 483 0.13 -4.67 -17.74
C ALA A 483 0.70 -6.07 -17.47
N TRP A 484 -0.05 -6.91 -16.76
CA TRP A 484 0.33 -8.31 -16.56
C TRP A 484 0.42 -9.07 -17.88
N ALA A 485 1.59 -9.63 -18.16
CA ALA A 485 1.90 -10.35 -19.39
C ALA A 485 2.19 -11.83 -19.13
N GLN A 486 2.21 -12.64 -20.18
CA GLN A 486 2.85 -13.97 -20.13
C GLN A 486 4.38 -13.77 -20.11
N PRO A 487 5.13 -14.42 -19.20
CA PRO A 487 6.59 -14.38 -19.24
C PRO A 487 7.14 -15.08 -20.48
N THR A 488 8.40 -14.74 -20.82
CA THR A 488 9.17 -15.41 -21.89
C THR A 488 10.53 -15.93 -21.45
N GLY A 489 11.07 -15.45 -20.31
CA GLY A 489 12.32 -15.96 -19.74
C GLY A 489 12.25 -17.43 -19.34
N GLU A 490 13.20 -18.26 -19.78
CA GLU A 490 13.18 -19.71 -19.49
C GLU A 490 13.21 -20.00 -17.98
N GLY A 491 13.94 -19.18 -17.20
CA GLY A 491 14.04 -19.35 -15.75
C GLY A 491 12.71 -19.12 -15.02
N VAL A 492 12.06 -17.98 -15.24
CA VAL A 492 10.76 -17.68 -14.61
C VAL A 492 9.67 -18.65 -15.08
N CYS A 493 9.67 -19.07 -16.35
CA CYS A 493 8.70 -20.05 -16.84
C CYS A 493 8.89 -21.43 -16.18
N ALA A 494 10.14 -21.90 -16.04
CA ALA A 494 10.44 -23.17 -15.37
C ALA A 494 10.13 -23.12 -13.86
N MET A 495 10.42 -22.00 -13.19
CA MET A 495 10.08 -21.75 -11.79
C MET A 495 8.56 -21.79 -11.58
N SER A 496 7.82 -21.00 -12.35
CA SER A 496 6.39 -20.79 -12.15
C SER A 496 5.52 -21.96 -12.62
N ASN A 497 5.96 -22.75 -13.61
CA ASN A 497 5.33 -24.05 -13.91
C ASN A 497 5.47 -24.99 -12.70
N LEU A 498 6.68 -25.18 -12.16
CA LEU A 498 6.91 -26.10 -11.02
C LEU A 498 6.15 -25.65 -9.75
N LEU A 499 5.99 -24.35 -9.53
CA LEU A 499 5.15 -23.81 -8.46
C LEU A 499 3.66 -24.05 -8.71
N GLY A 500 3.15 -23.69 -9.90
CA GLY A 500 1.73 -23.83 -10.24
C GLY A 500 1.27 -25.29 -10.26
N ASP A 501 2.08 -26.19 -10.84
CA ASP A 501 1.84 -27.64 -10.85
C ASP A 501 1.74 -28.22 -9.44
N ARG A 502 2.58 -27.74 -8.51
CA ARG A 502 2.67 -28.29 -7.15
C ARG A 502 1.70 -27.64 -6.15
N LEU A 503 1.30 -26.38 -6.36
CA LEU A 503 0.42 -25.62 -5.47
C LEU A 503 -1.03 -25.53 -5.96
N GLY A 504 -1.30 -25.82 -7.24
CA GLY A 504 -2.64 -25.76 -7.84
C GLY A 504 -3.21 -24.35 -7.94
N CYS A 505 -2.38 -23.31 -8.04
CA CYS A 505 -2.82 -21.91 -8.10
C CYS A 505 -1.96 -21.04 -9.04
N PRO A 506 -2.49 -19.90 -9.51
CA PRO A 506 -1.75 -18.93 -10.31
C PRO A 506 -0.47 -18.40 -9.66
N VAL A 507 0.49 -18.02 -10.51
CA VAL A 507 1.81 -17.53 -10.08
C VAL A 507 2.06 -16.15 -10.67
N GLY A 508 1.97 -15.12 -9.84
CA GLY A 508 2.28 -13.74 -10.18
C GLY A 508 3.75 -13.43 -9.85
N ILE A 509 4.47 -12.85 -10.81
CA ILE A 509 5.87 -12.48 -10.69
C ILE A 509 6.04 -10.96 -10.87
N LEU A 510 6.65 -10.30 -9.89
CA LEU A 510 7.07 -8.89 -10.00
C LEU A 510 8.53 -8.81 -10.44
N GLN A 511 8.81 -8.12 -11.55
CA GLN A 511 10.16 -7.91 -12.08
C GLN A 511 10.77 -6.63 -11.50
N ASP A 512 11.65 -6.79 -10.52
CA ASP A 512 12.29 -5.68 -9.81
C ASP A 512 13.81 -5.74 -9.74
N ALA A 513 14.44 -6.80 -10.21
CA ALA A 513 15.89 -6.84 -10.43
C ALA A 513 16.32 -5.80 -11.50
N TYR A 514 17.53 -5.25 -11.39
CA TYR A 514 18.02 -4.20 -12.29
C TYR A 514 19.51 -4.34 -12.64
N GLY A 515 19.84 -4.45 -13.93
CA GLY A 515 21.18 -4.72 -14.41
C GLY A 515 22.26 -3.76 -13.88
N GLY A 516 23.22 -4.28 -13.12
CA GLY A 516 24.33 -3.51 -12.53
C GLY A 516 24.02 -2.77 -11.21
N ALA A 517 22.82 -2.95 -10.65
CA ALA A 517 22.44 -2.38 -9.36
C ALA A 517 23.31 -2.92 -8.21
N ALA A 518 23.75 -2.01 -7.34
CA ALA A 518 24.41 -2.34 -6.08
C ALA A 518 23.38 -2.63 -4.97
N LEU A 519 23.72 -3.49 -4.00
CA LEU A 519 23.02 -3.52 -2.72
C LEU A 519 23.21 -2.19 -1.99
N HIS A 520 24.45 -1.70 -1.90
CA HIS A 520 24.81 -0.54 -1.08
C HIS A 520 25.18 0.68 -1.92
N SER A 521 24.79 1.89 -1.47
CA SER A 521 25.15 3.18 -2.11
C SER A 521 26.63 3.30 -2.50
N GLN A 522 27.53 2.99 -1.56
CA GLN A 522 29.00 2.94 -1.77
C GLN A 522 29.51 1.95 -2.84
N ALA A 523 28.74 0.94 -3.28
CA ALA A 523 29.10 0.06 -4.39
C ALA A 523 28.56 0.54 -5.75
N ASN A 524 27.65 1.52 -5.75
CA ASN A 524 27.12 2.10 -6.99
C ASN A 524 28.25 2.71 -7.82
N SER A 525 28.22 2.43 -9.12
CA SER A 525 29.11 3.01 -10.12
C SER A 525 28.38 3.06 -11.46
N GLY A 526 28.78 3.99 -12.33
CA GLY A 526 28.09 4.24 -13.60
C GLY A 526 26.69 4.85 -13.46
N GLY A 527 26.31 5.33 -12.26
CA GLY A 527 25.00 5.97 -12.03
C GLY A 527 23.81 5.02 -11.97
N VAL A 528 24.05 3.70 -11.96
CA VAL A 528 23.00 2.67 -12.12
C VAL A 528 21.99 2.66 -10.97
N GLY A 529 22.44 2.91 -9.74
CA GLY A 529 21.60 2.92 -8.53
C GLY A 529 22.00 1.88 -7.49
N TRP A 530 21.24 1.85 -6.40
CA TRP A 530 21.45 0.95 -5.26
C TRP A 530 20.13 0.58 -4.57
N TRP A 531 20.12 -0.50 -3.78
CA TRP A 531 18.95 -1.03 -3.06
C TRP A 531 18.78 -0.55 -1.62
N TRP A 532 19.88 -0.21 -0.93
CA TRP A 532 19.89 0.36 0.43
C TRP A 532 20.91 1.50 0.49
N ASP A 533 20.50 2.66 1.00
CA ASP A 533 21.33 3.87 0.93
C ASP A 533 22.32 4.03 2.09
N GLY A 534 22.08 3.30 3.18
CA GLY A 534 22.80 3.41 4.45
C GLY A 534 21.93 3.84 5.63
N SER A 535 20.63 4.11 5.41
CA SER A 535 19.73 4.66 6.43
C SER A 535 18.27 4.16 6.37
N PRO A 536 17.60 3.99 7.52
CA PRO A 536 16.16 3.69 7.58
C PRO A 536 15.31 4.79 6.98
N GLY A 537 14.30 4.42 6.18
CA GLY A 537 13.46 5.37 5.44
C GLY A 537 14.14 6.07 4.26
N GLY A 538 15.37 5.67 3.92
CA GLY A 538 16.19 6.25 2.86
C GLY A 538 15.66 6.08 1.43
N ALA A 539 16.15 6.94 0.53
CA ALA A 539 15.60 7.14 -0.82
C ALA A 539 16.36 6.33 -1.91
N SER A 540 16.41 5.00 -1.74
CA SER A 540 16.94 4.11 -2.79
C SER A 540 16.00 4.05 -4.00
N VAL A 541 16.54 4.29 -5.20
CA VAL A 541 15.78 4.24 -6.47
C VAL A 541 15.18 2.85 -6.76
N HIS A 542 15.90 1.76 -6.49
CA HIS A 542 15.39 0.41 -6.72
C HIS A 542 14.39 -0.02 -5.63
N TRP A 543 14.61 0.41 -4.38
CA TRP A 543 13.63 0.23 -3.31
C TRP A 543 12.32 0.96 -3.61
N SER A 544 12.36 2.24 -3.99
CA SER A 544 11.14 3.02 -4.28
C SER A 544 10.33 2.42 -5.43
N ARG A 545 10.98 1.83 -6.45
CA ARG A 545 10.29 1.08 -7.51
C ARG A 545 9.61 -0.18 -6.97
N PHE A 546 10.36 -1.01 -6.25
CA PHE A 546 9.87 -2.27 -5.70
C PHE A 546 8.70 -2.06 -4.72
N LEU A 547 8.83 -1.09 -3.81
CA LEU A 547 7.77 -0.64 -2.92
C LEU A 547 6.51 -0.17 -3.68
N GLY A 548 6.70 0.50 -4.82
CA GLY A 548 5.63 0.87 -5.73
C GLY A 548 4.83 -0.32 -6.24
N HIS A 549 5.50 -1.35 -6.77
CA HIS A 549 4.84 -2.59 -7.21
C HIS A 549 4.19 -3.36 -6.05
N ILE A 550 4.85 -3.47 -4.88
CA ILE A 550 4.29 -4.13 -3.70
C ILE A 550 2.96 -3.47 -3.28
N ASN A 551 2.95 -2.15 -3.15
CA ASN A 551 1.76 -1.40 -2.72
C ASN A 551 0.61 -1.53 -3.72
N GLN A 552 0.91 -1.57 -5.03
CA GLN A 552 -0.08 -1.78 -6.08
C GLN A 552 -0.86 -3.10 -5.92
N PHE A 553 -0.18 -4.16 -5.46
CA PHE A 553 -0.77 -5.51 -5.30
C PHE A 553 -1.11 -5.88 -3.85
N GLY A 554 -1.15 -4.90 -2.95
CA GLY A 554 -1.76 -5.02 -1.62
C GLY A 554 -0.81 -5.07 -0.43
N GLY A 555 0.48 -4.77 -0.62
CA GLY A 555 1.43 -4.63 0.48
C GLY A 555 2.13 -5.92 0.93
N ASP A 556 1.78 -7.09 0.39
CA ASP A 556 2.35 -8.37 0.83
C ASP A 556 2.74 -9.29 -0.35
N LEU A 557 3.67 -10.22 -0.08
CA LEU A 557 4.21 -11.18 -1.02
C LEU A 557 4.18 -12.59 -0.42
N THR A 558 4.07 -13.61 -1.26
CA THR A 558 4.35 -14.99 -0.83
C THR A 558 5.83 -15.15 -0.50
N ALA A 559 6.71 -14.62 -1.35
CA ALA A 559 8.15 -14.68 -1.20
C ALA A 559 8.88 -13.56 -1.98
N MET A 560 10.11 -13.25 -1.57
CA MET A 560 11.04 -12.41 -2.31
C MET A 560 12.25 -13.26 -2.73
N VAL A 561 12.70 -13.15 -3.97
CA VAL A 561 13.90 -13.83 -4.48
C VAL A 561 14.97 -12.78 -4.74
N TRP A 562 16.15 -12.97 -4.19
CA TRP A 562 17.24 -12.00 -4.20
C TRP A 562 18.45 -12.53 -4.99
N VAL A 563 18.66 -11.99 -6.19
CA VAL A 563 19.71 -12.40 -7.14
C VAL A 563 20.70 -11.26 -7.31
N GLN A 564 21.64 -11.13 -6.37
CA GLN A 564 22.48 -9.93 -6.26
C GLN A 564 23.81 -10.17 -5.54
N GLY A 565 24.83 -9.39 -5.92
CA GLY A 565 26.10 -9.19 -5.20
C GLY A 565 27.33 -9.17 -6.12
N GLU A 566 27.13 -9.38 -7.42
CA GLU A 566 28.18 -9.27 -8.43
C GLU A 566 28.78 -7.86 -8.48
N ARG A 567 27.95 -6.82 -8.25
CA ARG A 567 28.39 -5.42 -8.19
C ARG A 567 29.34 -5.19 -7.03
N GLU A 568 28.94 -5.59 -5.82
CA GLU A 568 29.73 -5.55 -4.58
C GLU A 568 31.08 -6.26 -4.76
N ALA A 569 31.09 -7.44 -5.40
CA ALA A 569 32.30 -8.20 -5.68
C ALA A 569 33.24 -7.55 -6.72
N GLN A 570 32.73 -6.62 -7.54
CA GLN A 570 33.47 -5.87 -8.56
C GLN A 570 33.98 -4.51 -8.06
N THR A 571 33.10 -3.66 -7.54
CA THR A 571 33.30 -2.19 -7.57
C THR A 571 33.73 -1.56 -6.25
N PHE A 572 33.58 -2.26 -5.11
CA PHE A 572 33.87 -1.65 -3.82
C PHE A 572 35.34 -1.19 -3.68
N ILE A 573 35.51 0.07 -3.28
CA ILE A 573 36.74 0.56 -2.69
C ILE A 573 36.77 0.10 -1.22
N ALA A 574 37.97 -0.11 -0.66
CA ALA A 574 38.12 -0.64 0.71
C ALA A 574 37.40 0.24 1.76
N PRO A 575 36.85 -0.33 2.85
CA PRO A 575 37.20 -1.63 3.43
C PRO A 575 36.04 -2.64 3.49
N THR A 576 35.41 -2.98 2.36
CA THR A 576 34.34 -3.98 2.34
C THR A 576 34.85 -5.40 2.49
N THR A 577 34.72 -5.95 3.70
CA THR A 577 34.85 -7.38 3.98
C THR A 577 33.53 -8.11 3.70
N TYR A 578 33.60 -9.44 3.77
CA TYR A 578 32.46 -10.36 3.97
C TYR A 578 31.37 -9.79 4.91
N ASP A 579 31.76 -9.15 6.02
CA ASP A 579 30.83 -8.59 7.02
C ASP A 579 30.02 -7.41 6.49
N SER A 580 30.58 -6.59 5.59
CA SER A 580 29.88 -5.42 5.04
C SER A 580 28.67 -5.79 4.19
N TYR A 581 28.73 -6.89 3.44
CA TYR A 581 27.58 -7.42 2.71
C TYR A 581 26.51 -7.96 3.67
N ILE A 582 26.93 -8.67 4.73
CA ILE A 582 26.03 -9.16 5.78
C ILE A 582 25.30 -7.99 6.44
N THR A 583 26.03 -6.94 6.83
CA THR A 583 25.46 -5.73 7.46
C THR A 583 24.49 -5.02 6.52
N ALA A 584 24.89 -4.75 5.27
CA ALA A 584 24.05 -4.04 4.30
C ALA A 584 22.77 -4.82 3.95
N PHE A 585 22.84 -6.14 3.80
CA PHE A 585 21.67 -6.96 3.49
C PHE A 585 20.74 -7.11 4.71
N THR A 586 21.31 -7.28 5.91
CA THR A 586 20.52 -7.35 7.15
C THR A 586 19.79 -6.04 7.40
N ALA A 587 20.46 -4.89 7.21
CA ALA A 587 19.86 -3.57 7.34
C ALA A 587 18.80 -3.33 6.24
N PHE A 588 19.08 -3.66 4.97
CA PHE A 588 18.08 -3.58 3.89
C PHE A 588 16.78 -4.34 4.22
N LEU A 589 16.87 -5.56 4.77
CA LEU A 589 15.69 -6.31 5.19
C LEU A 589 14.97 -5.70 6.40
N ALA A 590 15.72 -5.17 7.37
CA ALA A 590 15.17 -4.61 8.62
C ALA A 590 14.60 -3.20 8.47
N ASP A 591 15.20 -2.37 7.63
CA ASP A 591 14.87 -0.96 7.42
C ASP A 591 13.75 -0.76 6.40
N TYR A 592 13.77 -1.55 5.31
CA TYR A 592 12.94 -1.34 4.13
C TYR A 592 11.95 -2.50 3.92
N VAL A 593 12.45 -3.70 3.65
CA VAL A 593 11.61 -4.80 3.15
C VAL A 593 10.57 -5.25 4.18
N ARG A 594 11.00 -5.60 5.40
CA ARG A 594 10.10 -6.14 6.43
C ARG A 594 9.13 -5.10 7.00
N PRO A 595 9.49 -3.82 7.23
CA PRO A 595 8.54 -2.80 7.67
C PRO A 595 7.45 -2.46 6.64
N ALA A 596 7.74 -2.58 5.34
CA ALA A 596 6.79 -2.28 4.28
C ALA A 596 6.05 -3.52 3.71
N THR A 597 6.34 -4.72 4.22
CA THR A 597 5.59 -5.95 3.94
C THR A 597 5.16 -6.62 5.24
N ARG A 598 5.95 -7.57 5.74
CA ARG A 598 5.76 -8.22 7.04
C ARG A 598 7.10 -8.67 7.64
N ALA A 599 7.12 -8.79 8.97
CA ALA A 599 8.32 -9.15 9.74
C ALA A 599 8.91 -10.52 9.38
N ASP A 600 8.09 -11.44 8.85
CA ASP A 600 8.37 -12.84 8.55
C ASP A 600 8.34 -13.14 7.03
N LEU A 601 8.60 -12.15 6.17
CA LEU A 601 8.66 -12.38 4.72
C LEU A 601 9.85 -13.31 4.38
N PRO A 602 9.62 -14.47 3.74
CA PRO A 602 10.70 -15.38 3.38
C PRO A 602 11.47 -14.84 2.16
N VAL A 603 12.78 -14.70 2.32
CA VAL A 603 13.70 -14.18 1.29
C VAL A 603 14.63 -15.30 0.80
N PHE A 604 14.49 -15.64 -0.48
CA PHE A 604 15.24 -16.68 -1.17
C PHE A 604 16.45 -16.07 -1.85
N LEU A 605 17.55 -16.00 -1.11
CA LEU A 605 18.83 -15.48 -1.56
C LEU A 605 19.56 -16.52 -2.42
N THR A 606 20.04 -16.13 -3.60
CA THR A 606 20.75 -17.04 -4.52
C THR A 606 22.25 -16.78 -4.51
N THR A 607 23.08 -17.80 -4.72
CA THR A 607 24.54 -17.63 -4.77
C THR A 607 25.00 -16.84 -5.99
N LEU A 608 26.08 -16.06 -5.88
CA LEU A 608 26.77 -15.56 -7.07
C LEU A 608 27.18 -16.69 -8.02
N PRO A 609 27.14 -16.45 -9.36
CA PRO A 609 27.67 -17.39 -10.34
C PRO A 609 29.21 -17.48 -10.26
N ARG A 610 29.83 -18.09 -11.28
CA ARG A 610 31.27 -17.98 -11.50
C ARG A 610 31.58 -16.63 -12.16
N TYR A 611 32.78 -16.10 -11.96
CA TYR A 611 33.23 -14.85 -12.60
C TYR A 611 34.55 -15.08 -13.33
N SER A 612 34.53 -15.07 -14.67
CA SER A 612 35.72 -15.37 -15.48
C SER A 612 36.53 -14.13 -15.89
N GLY A 613 36.28 -12.98 -15.25
CA GLY A 613 37.14 -11.80 -15.37
C GLY A 613 38.42 -11.90 -14.53
N THR A 614 39.26 -10.87 -14.60
CA THR A 614 40.52 -10.82 -13.86
C THR A 614 40.30 -10.55 -12.36
N GLY A 615 40.35 -11.62 -11.56
CA GLY A 615 40.76 -11.63 -10.15
C GLY A 615 40.10 -10.65 -9.16
N THR A 616 39.11 -11.13 -8.41
CA THR A 616 38.86 -10.68 -7.03
C THR A 616 38.58 -11.87 -6.12
N ASP A 617 39.28 -11.96 -4.98
CA ASP A 617 38.90 -12.88 -3.89
C ASP A 617 37.56 -12.46 -3.25
N ARG A 618 37.19 -11.18 -3.43
CA ARG A 618 35.90 -10.58 -3.01
C ARG A 618 34.67 -11.31 -3.55
N TRP A 619 34.81 -12.00 -4.69
CA TRP A 619 33.74 -12.85 -5.21
C TRP A 619 33.45 -14.04 -4.29
N ASP A 620 34.49 -14.57 -3.63
CA ASP A 620 34.35 -15.56 -2.57
C ASP A 620 33.87 -14.90 -1.26
N ASP A 621 34.29 -13.68 -0.94
CA ASP A 621 33.81 -12.97 0.26
C ASP A 621 32.29 -12.74 0.23
N VAL A 622 31.75 -12.24 -0.89
CA VAL A 622 30.29 -12.05 -1.06
C VAL A 622 29.57 -13.40 -1.10
N LEU A 623 30.12 -14.41 -1.78
CA LEU A 623 29.57 -15.77 -1.78
C LEU A 623 29.50 -16.37 -0.37
N ARG A 624 30.56 -16.23 0.43
CA ARG A 624 30.59 -16.66 1.84
C ARG A 624 29.60 -15.86 2.68
N ALA A 625 29.46 -14.56 2.45
CA ALA A 625 28.49 -13.71 3.14
C ALA A 625 27.04 -14.14 2.84
N GLN A 626 26.74 -14.46 1.58
CA GLN A 626 25.46 -15.04 1.14
C GLN A 626 25.15 -16.36 1.87
N PHE A 627 26.12 -17.27 2.00
CA PHE A 627 25.93 -18.50 2.79
C PHE A 627 25.73 -18.22 4.27
N ARG A 628 26.49 -17.29 4.87
CA ARG A 628 26.33 -16.92 6.28
C ARG A 628 24.97 -16.32 6.57
N LEU A 629 24.44 -15.48 5.68
CA LEU A 629 23.10 -14.90 5.79
C LEU A 629 22.04 -16.00 5.85
N VAL A 630 22.06 -16.97 4.93
CA VAL A 630 21.12 -18.11 4.96
C VAL A 630 21.31 -19.00 6.20
N ASP A 631 22.54 -19.13 6.70
CA ASP A 631 22.83 -19.96 7.87
C ASP A 631 22.53 -19.27 9.22
N THR A 632 22.24 -17.96 9.26
CA THR A 632 22.06 -17.22 10.54
C THR A 632 20.95 -16.17 10.60
N LEU A 633 20.42 -15.66 9.49
CA LEU A 633 19.37 -14.64 9.49
C LEU A 633 17.99 -15.33 9.32
N PRO A 634 17.03 -15.14 10.25
CA PRO A 634 15.75 -15.84 10.20
C PRO A 634 14.95 -15.44 8.96
N ASP A 635 14.14 -16.37 8.45
CA ASP A 635 13.37 -16.24 7.21
C ASP A 635 14.22 -15.95 5.94
N VAL A 636 15.54 -16.17 5.97
CA VAL A 636 16.41 -16.10 4.78
C VAL A 636 16.85 -17.51 4.39
N PHE A 637 16.52 -17.89 3.15
CA PHE A 637 16.69 -19.23 2.62
C PHE A 637 17.59 -19.21 1.38
N MET A 638 18.26 -20.32 1.08
CA MET A 638 19.00 -20.48 -0.17
C MET A 638 18.02 -20.70 -1.31
N GLY A 639 17.79 -19.68 -2.12
CA GLY A 639 16.99 -19.75 -3.35
C GLY A 639 17.65 -20.57 -4.45
N GLY A 640 18.97 -20.76 -4.43
CA GLY A 640 19.62 -21.67 -5.35
C GLY A 640 21.11 -21.45 -5.49
N HIS A 641 21.84 -22.56 -5.62
CA HIS A 641 23.23 -22.55 -6.03
C HIS A 641 23.36 -22.64 -7.56
N ILE A 642 24.27 -21.84 -8.15
CA ILE A 642 24.45 -21.71 -9.61
C ILE A 642 25.93 -21.59 -10.06
N ARG A 643 26.88 -22.23 -9.38
CA ARG A 643 28.27 -22.30 -9.90
C ARG A 643 28.56 -23.51 -10.78
N ASP A 644 27.62 -24.44 -10.90
CA ASP A 644 27.67 -25.60 -11.80
C ASP A 644 27.16 -25.32 -13.22
N VAL A 645 26.52 -24.17 -13.45
CA VAL A 645 25.88 -23.83 -14.72
C VAL A 645 26.85 -23.24 -15.75
N GLN A 646 26.42 -23.24 -17.01
CA GLN A 646 27.11 -22.56 -18.11
C GLN A 646 26.99 -21.03 -17.97
N MET A 647 28.08 -20.32 -18.29
CA MET A 647 28.12 -18.85 -18.35
C MET A 647 27.83 -18.37 -19.78
N PHE A 648 27.18 -17.22 -19.91
CA PHE A 648 27.00 -16.50 -21.18
C PHE A 648 28.25 -15.65 -21.50
N ASP A 649 28.69 -14.86 -20.53
CA ASP A 649 29.86 -13.99 -20.62
C ASP A 649 30.74 -14.14 -19.35
N THR A 650 31.42 -13.08 -18.91
CA THR A 650 32.25 -13.12 -17.71
C THR A 650 31.48 -13.20 -16.39
N VAL A 651 30.17 -12.91 -16.37
CA VAL A 651 29.37 -12.72 -15.14
C VAL A 651 27.92 -13.22 -15.23
N HIS A 652 27.33 -13.33 -16.42
CA HIS A 652 25.93 -13.73 -16.60
C HIS A 652 25.76 -15.24 -16.83
N VAL A 653 24.71 -15.82 -16.26
CA VAL A 653 24.28 -17.20 -16.53
C VAL A 653 23.80 -17.32 -17.99
N HIS A 654 24.12 -18.45 -18.63
CA HIS A 654 23.64 -18.76 -19.98
C HIS A 654 22.16 -19.16 -19.98
N VAL A 655 21.37 -18.63 -20.92
CA VAL A 655 19.91 -18.80 -20.97
C VAL A 655 19.44 -20.26 -20.83
N ASN A 656 20.04 -21.20 -21.57
CA ASN A 656 19.71 -22.64 -21.49
C ASN A 656 19.91 -23.26 -20.08
N ALA A 657 20.52 -22.56 -19.12
CA ALA A 657 20.67 -22.98 -17.73
C ALA A 657 19.79 -22.18 -16.74
N GLU A 658 19.16 -21.09 -17.19
CA GLU A 658 18.25 -20.29 -16.36
C GLU A 658 17.00 -21.10 -15.97
N ALA A 659 16.54 -22.02 -16.82
CA ALA A 659 15.51 -22.99 -16.48
C ALA A 659 15.83 -23.81 -15.21
N ALA A 660 17.07 -24.31 -15.10
CA ALA A 660 17.53 -25.06 -13.94
C ALA A 660 17.67 -24.16 -12.70
N PHE A 661 18.06 -22.90 -12.88
CA PHE A 661 18.10 -21.90 -11.81
C PHE A 661 16.68 -21.63 -11.26
N GLY A 662 15.71 -21.40 -12.15
CA GLY A 662 14.30 -21.22 -11.78
C GLY A 662 13.69 -22.42 -11.05
N GLN A 663 13.99 -23.64 -11.49
CA GLN A 663 13.56 -24.87 -10.79
C GLN A 663 14.14 -24.98 -9.38
N ARG A 664 15.39 -24.54 -9.16
CA ARG A 664 16.01 -24.51 -7.82
C ARG A 664 15.32 -23.50 -6.90
N ILE A 665 14.98 -22.32 -7.41
CA ILE A 665 14.22 -21.29 -6.68
C ILE A 665 12.82 -21.79 -6.31
N ALA A 666 12.10 -22.39 -7.27
CA ALA A 666 10.81 -23.03 -6.99
C ALA A 666 10.92 -24.14 -5.94
N ARG A 667 11.98 -24.96 -5.97
CA ARG A 667 12.20 -26.02 -4.97
C ARG A 667 12.44 -25.46 -3.57
N ALA A 668 13.26 -24.43 -3.42
CA ALA A 668 13.49 -23.78 -2.14
C ALA A 668 12.20 -23.19 -1.55
N ILE A 669 11.37 -22.55 -2.38
CA ILE A 669 10.05 -22.05 -1.98
C ILE A 669 9.13 -23.20 -1.56
N LEU A 670 9.10 -24.31 -2.30
CA LEU A 670 8.27 -25.47 -1.97
C LEU A 670 8.75 -26.21 -0.70
N ASP A 671 10.06 -26.28 -0.45
CA ASP A 671 10.66 -26.81 0.79
C ASP A 671 10.25 -25.97 2.01
N TYR A 672 10.36 -24.63 1.92
CA TYR A 672 9.88 -23.70 2.95
C TYR A 672 8.36 -23.82 3.22
N LEU A 673 7.56 -24.04 2.17
CA LEU A 673 6.12 -24.23 2.30
C LEU A 673 5.72 -25.62 2.86
N GLY A 674 6.68 -26.53 3.10
CA GLY A 674 6.40 -27.92 3.50
C GLY A 674 5.84 -28.79 2.37
N GLU A 675 5.84 -28.29 1.13
CA GLU A 675 5.31 -28.95 -0.06
C GLU A 675 6.37 -29.80 -0.78
N SER A 676 7.63 -29.73 -0.34
CA SER A 676 8.70 -30.61 -0.79
C SER A 676 9.72 -30.87 0.31
N GLY A 677 10.75 -31.66 0.02
CA GLY A 677 11.91 -31.87 0.90
C GLY A 677 13.21 -31.63 0.14
N GLY A 678 14.09 -30.80 0.69
CA GLY A 678 15.40 -30.46 0.13
C GLY A 678 15.33 -29.33 -0.89
N GLY A 679 15.38 -28.10 -0.40
CA GLY A 679 15.59 -26.87 -1.16
C GLY A 679 17.08 -26.50 -1.34
N ARG A 680 17.99 -27.19 -0.64
CA ARG A 680 19.44 -26.97 -0.68
C ARG A 680 20.20 -28.16 -1.26
N GLY A 681 21.34 -27.87 -1.89
CA GLY A 681 22.29 -28.90 -2.31
C GLY A 681 22.99 -29.54 -1.12
N PRO A 682 23.69 -30.67 -1.33
CA PRO A 682 24.54 -31.25 -0.30
C PRO A 682 25.66 -30.26 0.04
N ARG A 683 26.24 -30.33 1.24
CA ARG A 683 27.26 -29.38 1.70
C ARG A 683 28.47 -30.09 2.29
N PRO A 684 29.72 -29.75 1.91
CA PRO A 684 30.91 -30.20 2.63
C PRO A 684 30.88 -29.67 4.06
N VAL A 685 30.94 -30.57 5.04
CA VAL A 685 30.87 -30.19 6.47
C VAL A 685 32.18 -30.42 7.20
N ALA A 686 32.97 -31.44 6.84
CA ALA A 686 34.31 -31.65 7.37
C ALA A 686 35.16 -32.53 6.44
N PHE A 687 36.47 -32.64 6.70
CA PHE A 687 37.34 -33.63 6.04
C PHE A 687 38.18 -34.44 7.04
N THR A 688 38.59 -35.65 6.66
CA THR A 688 39.52 -36.50 7.42
C THR A 688 40.77 -36.74 6.57
N GLN A 689 41.95 -36.47 7.11
CA GLN A 689 43.21 -36.88 6.47
C GLN A 689 43.44 -38.38 6.75
N VAL A 690 43.24 -39.23 5.73
CA VAL A 690 43.40 -40.69 5.84
C VAL A 690 44.87 -41.08 5.83
N ASN A 691 45.68 -40.35 5.06
CA ASN A 691 47.14 -40.37 5.11
C ASN A 691 47.66 -39.04 4.50
N SER A 692 48.98 -38.85 4.45
CA SER A 692 49.59 -37.60 3.93
C SER A 692 49.22 -37.24 2.49
N THR A 693 48.64 -38.16 1.70
CA THR A 693 48.24 -37.97 0.30
C THR A 693 46.75 -38.22 0.02
N THR A 694 45.94 -38.59 1.03
CA THR A 694 44.53 -39.02 0.84
C THR A 694 43.61 -38.37 1.87
N PHE A 695 42.48 -37.84 1.41
CA PHE A 695 41.52 -37.11 2.23
C PHE A 695 40.09 -37.58 1.94
N ASP A 696 39.31 -37.82 2.98
CA ASP A 696 37.89 -38.14 2.90
C ASP A 696 37.09 -36.89 3.29
N VAL A 697 36.44 -36.25 2.32
CA VAL A 697 35.58 -35.07 2.53
C VAL A 697 34.16 -35.56 2.79
N HIS A 698 33.60 -35.22 3.95
CA HIS A 698 32.28 -35.62 4.40
C HIS A 698 31.25 -34.53 4.09
N CYS A 699 30.16 -34.91 3.44
CA CYS A 699 29.12 -33.99 2.99
C CYS A 699 27.78 -34.30 3.68
N ARG A 700 27.15 -33.28 4.26
CA ARG A 700 25.77 -33.37 4.75
C ARG A 700 24.83 -33.26 3.54
N LEU A 701 24.00 -34.27 3.32
CA LEU A 701 22.93 -34.19 2.32
C LEU A 701 21.81 -33.29 2.83
N HIS A 702 21.26 -32.47 1.94
CA HIS A 702 20.03 -31.71 2.16
C HIS A 702 18.86 -32.22 1.30
N GLY A 703 19.15 -33.05 0.29
CA GLY A 703 18.21 -33.79 -0.55
C GLY A 703 18.88 -35.03 -1.15
N GLY A 704 18.08 -35.94 -1.70
CA GLY A 704 18.56 -37.21 -2.27
C GLY A 704 19.07 -38.22 -1.23
N ASN A 705 19.50 -39.39 -1.71
CA ASN A 705 20.05 -40.46 -0.87
C ASN A 705 21.60 -40.52 -0.89
N GLY A 706 22.25 -39.74 -1.77
CA GLY A 706 23.70 -39.66 -1.87
C GLY A 706 24.19 -38.66 -2.93
N LEU A 707 25.50 -38.64 -3.11
CA LEU A 707 26.23 -37.84 -4.11
C LEU A 707 26.39 -38.58 -5.46
N ARG A 708 26.31 -37.85 -6.57
CA ARG A 708 26.52 -38.37 -7.94
C ARG A 708 27.44 -37.47 -8.79
N PRO A 709 28.01 -37.94 -9.93
CA PRO A 709 27.87 -39.29 -10.51
C PRO A 709 28.36 -40.44 -9.62
N GLU A 710 27.80 -41.63 -9.83
CA GLU A 710 28.27 -42.85 -9.19
C GLU A 710 29.49 -43.43 -9.93
N GLY A 711 30.44 -43.99 -9.17
CA GLY A 711 31.62 -44.66 -9.73
C GLY A 711 32.88 -43.78 -9.82
N ALA A 712 33.81 -44.18 -10.69
CA ALA A 712 35.16 -43.64 -10.76
C ALA A 712 35.32 -42.36 -11.62
N ALA A 713 34.25 -41.62 -11.85
CA ALA A 713 34.32 -40.31 -12.51
C ALA A 713 35.02 -39.30 -11.59
N ALA A 714 36.02 -38.59 -12.11
CA ALA A 714 36.75 -37.61 -11.31
C ALA A 714 35.91 -36.36 -11.05
N PHE A 715 35.59 -36.10 -9.78
CA PHE A 715 34.92 -34.90 -9.32
C PHE A 715 35.82 -33.66 -9.46
N GLU A 716 35.22 -32.55 -9.88
CA GLU A 716 35.91 -31.29 -10.14
C GLU A 716 35.57 -30.21 -9.10
N GLY A 717 36.46 -29.22 -8.94
CA GLY A 717 36.23 -28.04 -8.08
C GLY A 717 36.78 -28.13 -6.65
N PHE A 718 37.34 -29.28 -6.24
CA PHE A 718 38.10 -29.39 -4.99
C PHE A 718 39.50 -28.78 -5.12
N VAL A 719 40.01 -28.24 -4.02
CA VAL A 719 41.40 -27.80 -3.88
C VAL A 719 41.95 -28.28 -2.53
N VAL A 720 43.16 -28.83 -2.52
CA VAL A 720 43.91 -29.17 -1.30
C VAL A 720 45.16 -28.31 -1.27
N LEU A 721 45.34 -27.54 -0.19
CA LEU A 721 46.54 -26.74 0.06
C LEU A 721 47.40 -27.39 1.14
N ASP A 722 48.71 -27.22 1.05
CA ASP A 722 49.69 -27.45 2.12
C ASP A 722 50.28 -26.07 2.48
N GLY A 723 49.77 -25.48 3.57
CA GLY A 723 49.92 -24.04 3.80
C GLY A 723 49.30 -23.22 2.66
N ALA A 724 50.12 -22.46 1.92
CA ALA A 724 49.68 -21.69 0.75
C ALA A 724 49.83 -22.44 -0.60
N ALA A 725 50.51 -23.60 -0.63
CA ALA A 725 50.82 -24.30 -1.87
C ALA A 725 49.71 -25.30 -2.26
N ALA A 726 49.05 -25.08 -3.39
CA ALA A 726 48.09 -26.05 -3.93
C ALA A 726 48.77 -27.35 -4.37
N ARG A 727 48.17 -28.49 -4.04
CA ARG A 727 48.58 -29.81 -4.53
C ARG A 727 47.68 -30.23 -5.69
N THR A 728 48.26 -30.80 -6.75
CA THR A 728 47.49 -31.40 -7.84
C THR A 728 46.71 -32.60 -7.29
N ILE A 729 45.39 -32.56 -7.43
CA ILE A 729 44.50 -33.69 -7.15
C ILE A 729 44.65 -34.69 -8.31
N THR A 730 44.98 -35.93 -7.99
CA THR A 730 45.18 -37.04 -8.94
C THR A 730 43.98 -37.98 -9.02
N SER A 731 43.10 -37.94 -8.01
CA SER A 731 41.80 -38.61 -7.98
C SER A 731 40.84 -37.85 -7.07
N ALA A 732 39.57 -37.79 -7.43
CA ALA A 732 38.49 -37.28 -6.59
C ALA A 732 37.24 -38.10 -6.92
N VAL A 733 36.81 -39.01 -6.06
CA VAL A 733 35.76 -39.99 -6.40
C VAL A 733 34.79 -40.20 -5.25
N ARG A 734 33.57 -40.65 -5.56
CA ARG A 734 32.58 -41.06 -4.57
C ARG A 734 33.08 -42.29 -3.83
N GLN A 735 33.17 -42.21 -2.51
CA GLN A 735 33.51 -43.33 -1.64
C GLN A 735 32.25 -44.05 -1.16
N ASP A 736 31.24 -43.29 -0.79
CA ASP A 736 29.91 -43.75 -0.36
C ASP A 736 28.88 -42.64 -0.63
N ALA A 737 27.69 -42.74 -0.05
CA ALA A 737 26.61 -41.77 -0.22
C ALA A 737 26.99 -40.33 0.18
N GLN A 738 27.89 -40.15 1.15
CA GLN A 738 28.17 -38.85 1.78
C GLN A 738 29.65 -38.44 1.72
N THR A 739 30.57 -39.36 1.45
CA THR A 739 32.01 -39.09 1.42
C THR A 739 32.59 -39.06 0.01
N VAL A 740 33.38 -38.02 -0.28
CA VAL A 740 34.24 -37.88 -1.46
C VAL A 740 35.69 -38.13 -1.06
N ARG A 741 36.34 -39.11 -1.67
CA ARG A 741 37.78 -39.36 -1.47
C ARG A 741 38.62 -38.59 -2.49
N LEU A 742 39.49 -37.73 -1.98
CA LEU A 742 40.52 -37.02 -2.73
C LEU A 742 41.87 -37.73 -2.56
N THR A 743 42.66 -37.78 -3.64
CA THR A 743 44.07 -38.17 -3.63
C THR A 743 44.89 -37.07 -4.28
N VAL A 744 46.06 -36.77 -3.72
CA VAL A 744 46.96 -35.70 -4.22
C VAL A 744 48.34 -36.23 -4.60
N SER A 745 48.99 -35.52 -5.52
CA SER A 745 50.29 -35.85 -6.11
C SER A 745 51.49 -35.84 -5.16
N ALA A 746 51.37 -35.24 -3.97
CA ALA A 746 52.45 -35.09 -3.00
C ALA A 746 51.92 -35.06 -1.57
N ALA A 747 52.78 -35.40 -0.61
CA ALA A 747 52.45 -35.34 0.81
C ALA A 747 52.08 -33.93 1.27
N VAL A 748 51.15 -33.86 2.22
CA VAL A 748 50.62 -32.64 2.85
C VAL A 748 50.75 -32.78 4.37
N SER A 749 51.24 -31.72 5.01
CA SER A 749 51.49 -31.66 6.45
C SER A 749 50.51 -30.74 7.19
N ALA A 750 50.05 -29.66 6.54
CA ALA A 750 49.09 -28.71 7.08
C ALA A 750 47.93 -28.53 6.07
N PRO A 751 47.01 -29.51 5.98
CA PRO A 751 45.97 -29.53 4.96
C PRO A 751 44.91 -28.45 5.16
N VAL A 752 44.63 -27.69 4.10
CA VAL A 752 43.39 -26.92 3.96
C VAL A 752 42.66 -27.42 2.73
N VAL A 753 41.50 -28.05 2.92
CA VAL A 753 40.62 -28.50 1.83
C VAL A 753 39.55 -27.45 1.56
N ARG A 754 39.29 -27.17 0.28
CA ARG A 754 38.31 -26.18 -0.20
C ARG A 754 37.48 -26.77 -1.32
N PHE A 755 36.27 -26.26 -1.54
CA PHE A 755 35.44 -26.64 -2.68
C PHE A 755 34.81 -25.41 -3.33
N LEU A 756 35.00 -25.28 -4.66
CA LEU A 756 34.56 -24.16 -5.51
C LEU A 756 34.95 -22.76 -4.99
N TYR A 757 36.13 -22.65 -4.39
CA TYR A 757 36.69 -21.40 -3.85
C TYR A 757 37.15 -20.42 -4.94
N GLY A 758 36.95 -19.12 -4.72
CA GLY A 758 37.43 -18.04 -5.58
C GLY A 758 36.50 -17.70 -6.75
N ALA A 759 36.92 -16.77 -7.62
CA ALA A 759 36.07 -16.22 -8.69
C ALA A 759 35.64 -17.27 -9.74
N ASN A 760 36.57 -18.07 -10.28
CA ASN A 760 36.26 -19.11 -11.27
C ASN A 760 37.00 -20.44 -11.02
N PRO A 761 36.55 -21.25 -10.06
CA PRO A 761 37.18 -22.53 -9.70
C PRO A 761 37.11 -23.62 -10.80
N ALA A 762 36.47 -23.33 -11.94
CA ALA A 762 36.13 -24.30 -12.98
C ALA A 762 36.60 -23.93 -14.40
N GLY A 763 37.37 -22.85 -14.54
CA GLY A 763 37.74 -22.31 -15.86
C GLY A 763 36.53 -21.84 -16.68
N THR A 764 36.73 -21.52 -17.96
CA THR A 764 35.66 -20.98 -18.81
C THR A 764 34.60 -22.02 -19.19
N GLY A 765 35.01 -23.27 -19.46
CA GLY A 765 34.08 -24.34 -19.89
C GLY A 765 33.03 -24.75 -18.85
N GLY A 766 33.31 -24.53 -17.56
CA GLY A 766 32.51 -25.07 -16.47
C GLY A 766 32.87 -26.50 -16.13
N SER A 767 32.74 -26.86 -14.85
CA SER A 767 33.05 -28.20 -14.36
C SER A 767 31.82 -29.10 -14.48
N ALA A 768 31.79 -29.88 -15.56
CA ALA A 768 30.71 -30.83 -15.83
C ALA A 768 30.57 -31.88 -14.71
N ASN A 769 31.67 -32.21 -14.02
CA ASN A 769 31.74 -33.22 -12.98
C ASN A 769 31.82 -32.64 -11.56
N GLN A 770 31.14 -31.52 -11.26
CA GLN A 770 30.89 -31.18 -9.85
C GLN A 770 30.05 -32.27 -9.18
N PRO A 771 30.30 -32.64 -7.91
CA PRO A 771 29.39 -33.48 -7.15
C PRO A 771 28.01 -32.81 -7.02
N LYS A 772 26.94 -33.59 -7.18
CA LYS A 772 25.55 -33.13 -7.03
C LYS A 772 24.75 -34.19 -6.25
N ASP A 773 23.57 -33.87 -5.74
CA ASP A 773 22.71 -34.89 -5.14
C ASP A 773 22.09 -35.85 -6.18
N GLU A 774 21.61 -36.98 -5.67
CA GLU A 774 20.72 -37.92 -6.36
C GLU A 774 19.26 -37.42 -6.42
N GLY A 775 19.00 -36.17 -6.07
CA GLY A 775 17.66 -35.58 -6.07
C GLY A 775 17.13 -35.33 -7.49
N PRO A 776 15.80 -35.15 -7.64
CA PRO A 776 15.17 -34.93 -8.96
C PRO A 776 15.70 -33.68 -9.71
N LEU A 777 16.13 -32.65 -8.98
CA LEU A 777 16.68 -31.40 -9.53
C LEU A 777 18.21 -31.34 -9.53
N VAL A 778 18.88 -32.41 -9.07
CA VAL A 778 20.33 -32.57 -9.19
C VAL A 778 21.09 -31.38 -8.59
N LEU A 779 20.83 -31.12 -7.31
CA LEU A 779 21.32 -29.93 -6.63
C LEU A 779 22.84 -30.03 -6.42
N PRO A 780 23.64 -29.08 -6.93
CA PRO A 780 25.09 -29.13 -6.83
C PRO A 780 25.56 -28.98 -5.39
N LEU A 781 26.71 -29.61 -5.08
CA LEU A 781 27.41 -29.46 -3.81
C LEU A 781 27.68 -27.96 -3.52
N GLU A 782 27.42 -27.52 -2.29
CA GLU A 782 27.57 -26.12 -1.91
C GLU A 782 29.07 -25.72 -1.75
N PRO A 783 29.49 -24.54 -2.22
CA PRO A 783 30.86 -24.06 -2.16
C PRO A 783 31.27 -23.75 -0.71
N VAL A 784 32.49 -24.14 -0.33
CA VAL A 784 33.02 -23.94 1.01
C VAL A 784 34.49 -23.52 0.93
N GLY A 785 34.77 -22.27 1.34
CA GLY A 785 36.09 -21.66 1.21
C GLY A 785 37.18 -22.24 2.12
N ALA A 786 36.81 -22.86 3.24
CA ALA A 786 37.66 -23.75 4.01
C ALA A 786 36.79 -24.79 4.72
N ILE A 787 37.00 -26.07 4.40
CA ILE A 787 36.31 -27.19 5.04
C ILE A 787 37.09 -27.53 6.31
N PRO A 788 36.45 -27.60 7.50
CA PRO A 788 37.18 -27.91 8.74
C PRO A 788 37.67 -29.37 8.73
N ALA A 789 38.79 -29.63 9.37
CA ALA A 789 39.21 -31.00 9.64
C ALA A 789 38.29 -31.58 10.74
N ARG A 790 37.83 -32.83 10.59
CA ARG A 790 37.15 -33.57 11.66
C ARG A 790 38.07 -33.64 12.88
N ARG A 791 37.64 -33.03 13.98
CA ARG A 791 38.39 -33.00 15.24
C ARG A 791 38.11 -34.23 16.06
N THR A 792 39.06 -34.65 16.89
CA THR A 792 38.85 -35.74 17.85
C THR A 792 39.09 -35.26 19.28
N ILE A 793 38.06 -35.32 20.11
CA ILE A 793 38.20 -35.22 21.56
C ILE A 793 38.58 -36.60 22.09
N THR A 794 39.56 -36.64 23.00
CA THR A 794 39.79 -37.80 23.86
C THR A 794 39.63 -37.37 25.31
N TYR A 795 38.71 -38.02 26.03
CA TYR A 795 38.39 -37.67 27.42
C TYR A 795 38.26 -38.95 28.26
N THR A 796 38.94 -39.03 29.41
CA THR A 796 38.79 -40.17 30.34
C THR A 796 37.58 -39.93 31.22
N VAL A 797 36.53 -40.74 31.05
CA VAL A 797 35.33 -40.66 31.89
C VAL A 797 35.66 -41.21 33.27
N VAL A 798 35.50 -40.38 34.29
CA VAL A 798 35.76 -40.70 35.69
C VAL A 798 34.48 -40.58 36.52
N ASP A 799 34.47 -41.20 37.70
CA ASP A 799 33.45 -40.93 38.72
C ASP A 799 33.81 -39.74 39.63
N ARG A 800 32.95 -39.50 40.64
CA ARG A 800 33.13 -38.44 41.65
C ARG A 800 34.41 -38.59 42.49
N ASN A 801 35.08 -39.74 42.44
CA ASN A 801 36.35 -40.01 43.12
C ASN A 801 37.55 -39.97 42.15
N GLY A 802 37.35 -39.54 40.90
CA GLY A 802 38.39 -39.52 39.86
C GLY A 802 38.74 -40.90 39.29
N THR A 803 37.97 -41.95 39.60
CA THR A 803 38.26 -43.31 39.13
C THR A 803 37.68 -43.52 37.72
N ALA A 804 38.55 -43.90 36.78
CA ALA A 804 38.17 -44.14 35.38
C ALA A 804 37.10 -45.23 35.24
N ARG A 805 36.15 -45.04 34.31
CA ARG A 805 35.01 -45.94 34.07
C ARG A 805 35.12 -46.62 32.71
N PRO A 806 35.76 -47.80 32.63
CA PRO A 806 35.90 -48.54 31.38
C PRO A 806 34.59 -49.22 30.94
N ASN A 807 34.45 -49.44 29.64
CA ASN A 807 33.36 -50.20 29.01
C ASN A 807 31.93 -49.67 29.30
N LEU A 808 31.78 -48.36 29.56
CA LEU A 808 30.46 -47.72 29.68
C LEU A 808 29.81 -47.62 28.30
N THR A 809 28.74 -48.38 28.07
CA THR A 809 27.97 -48.38 26.82
C THR A 809 26.77 -47.44 26.88
N GLY A 810 26.37 -46.87 25.75
CA GLY A 810 25.13 -46.08 25.63
C GLY A 810 25.21 -44.69 26.26
N LEU A 811 26.42 -44.16 26.46
CA LEU A 811 26.62 -42.76 26.82
C LEU A 811 26.10 -41.88 25.70
N ARG A 812 25.29 -40.86 26.04
CA ARG A 812 24.95 -39.75 25.17
C ARG A 812 25.97 -38.63 25.38
N TRP A 813 26.25 -37.87 24.34
CA TRP A 813 27.16 -36.73 24.39
C TRP A 813 26.66 -35.58 23.53
N ALA A 814 27.00 -34.36 23.93
CA ALA A 814 26.76 -33.15 23.17
C ALA A 814 27.93 -32.17 23.38
N PHE A 815 28.42 -31.56 22.30
CA PHE A 815 29.59 -30.69 22.31
C PHE A 815 29.21 -29.25 21.92
N PHE A 816 29.65 -28.30 22.73
CA PHE A 816 29.34 -26.88 22.63
C PHE A 816 30.63 -26.06 22.47
N GLU A 817 30.64 -25.08 21.58
CA GLU A 817 31.82 -24.20 21.36
C GLU A 817 31.93 -23.10 22.42
N SER A 818 30.84 -22.85 23.15
CA SER A 818 30.74 -21.99 24.33
C SER A 818 30.23 -22.80 25.53
N HIS A 819 30.06 -22.17 26.69
CA HIS A 819 29.54 -22.90 27.87
C HIS A 819 28.03 -23.18 27.70
N PRO A 820 27.52 -24.41 27.92
CA PRO A 820 26.13 -24.78 27.62
C PRO A 820 25.09 -23.88 28.32
N ASP A 821 25.33 -23.48 29.57
CA ASP A 821 24.47 -22.57 30.34
C ASP A 821 24.28 -21.17 29.70
N GLN A 822 25.02 -20.82 28.64
CA GLN A 822 24.83 -19.59 27.86
C GLN A 822 23.69 -19.71 26.83
N GLY A 823 22.98 -20.84 26.77
CA GLY A 823 21.78 -21.02 25.93
C GLY A 823 22.06 -21.26 24.44
N GLY A 824 23.29 -21.66 24.10
CA GLY A 824 23.62 -22.13 22.75
C GLY A 824 23.24 -23.59 22.55
N GLU A 825 22.69 -23.93 21.38
CA GLU A 825 22.53 -25.32 20.94
C GLU A 825 23.90 -26.02 20.80
N PRO A 826 23.98 -27.35 21.01
CA PRO A 826 25.22 -28.08 20.80
C PRO A 826 25.59 -28.12 19.32
N SER A 827 26.84 -27.78 19.02
CA SER A 827 27.41 -27.87 17.67
C SER A 827 27.43 -29.29 17.12
N ASP A 828 27.59 -30.32 17.97
CA ASP A 828 27.54 -31.72 17.57
C ASP A 828 27.02 -32.61 18.71
N THR A 829 26.40 -33.76 18.39
CA THR A 829 25.81 -34.68 19.37
C THR A 829 25.89 -36.14 18.92
N GLY A 830 25.79 -37.07 19.86
CA GLY A 830 25.62 -38.48 19.51
C GLY A 830 25.63 -39.44 20.69
N THR A 831 25.98 -40.70 20.39
CA THR A 831 26.21 -41.76 21.38
C THR A 831 27.63 -42.29 21.25
N ALA A 832 28.22 -42.72 22.37
CA ALA A 832 29.58 -43.26 22.42
C ALA A 832 29.71 -44.37 23.47
N THR A 833 30.90 -44.95 23.58
CA THR A 833 31.24 -46.00 24.55
C THR A 833 32.69 -45.82 25.02
N THR A 834 32.96 -45.96 26.32
CA THR A 834 34.34 -45.87 26.82
C THR A 834 35.11 -47.16 26.53
N SER A 835 36.39 -47.02 26.21
CA SER A 835 37.32 -48.14 26.03
C SER A 835 37.58 -48.90 27.34
N GLY A 836 38.34 -50.00 27.25
CA GLY A 836 38.79 -50.78 28.41
C GLY A 836 39.67 -50.02 29.42
N THR A 837 40.09 -48.77 29.13
CA THR A 837 40.80 -47.88 30.07
C THR A 837 39.94 -46.73 30.61
N GLY A 838 38.67 -46.62 30.18
CA GLY A 838 37.79 -45.49 30.50
C GLY A 838 37.96 -44.27 29.59
N ALA A 839 38.90 -44.31 28.64
CA ALA A 839 39.01 -43.27 27.61
C ALA A 839 37.83 -43.35 26.63
N LEU A 840 37.15 -42.22 26.46
CA LEU A 840 36.14 -41.93 25.46
C LEU A 840 36.81 -41.18 24.30
N SER A 841 36.55 -41.58 23.06
CA SER A 841 36.99 -40.86 21.87
C SER A 841 35.77 -40.44 21.07
N ILE A 842 35.69 -39.15 20.73
CA ILE A 842 34.56 -38.55 20.02
C ILE A 842 35.13 -37.79 18.82
N THR A 843 34.73 -38.19 17.61
CA THR A 843 35.04 -37.44 16.39
C THR A 843 33.94 -36.42 16.12
N LEU A 844 34.27 -35.13 16.24
CA LEU A 844 33.40 -34.03 15.91
C LEU A 844 33.32 -33.84 14.39
N THR A 845 32.10 -33.72 13.88
CA THR A 845 31.75 -33.53 12.47
C THR A 845 31.38 -32.08 12.15
N TYR A 846 30.94 -31.29 13.13
CA TYR A 846 30.29 -29.99 12.90
C TYR A 846 30.90 -28.81 13.67
N THR A 847 32.10 -28.95 14.24
CA THR A 847 32.77 -27.84 14.95
C THR A 847 33.55 -26.91 14.01
N HIS A 848 33.52 -25.62 14.33
CA HIS A 848 34.35 -24.56 13.78
C HIS A 848 35.71 -24.41 14.50
N GLN A 849 35.90 -25.03 15.67
CA GLN A 849 37.13 -24.92 16.46
C GLN A 849 38.34 -25.65 15.84
N LEU A 850 39.52 -25.11 16.09
CA LEU A 850 40.82 -25.57 15.58
C LEU A 850 41.46 -26.61 16.52
N ALA A 851 42.59 -27.20 16.09
CA ALA A 851 43.40 -28.04 16.96
C ALA A 851 44.03 -27.18 18.06
N GLY A 852 43.90 -27.59 19.31
CA GLY A 852 44.37 -26.84 20.49
C GLY A 852 43.35 -25.87 21.08
N ASP A 853 42.24 -25.58 20.39
CA ASP A 853 41.11 -24.83 20.96
C ASP A 853 40.39 -25.67 22.04
N THR A 854 39.54 -25.01 22.83
CA THR A 854 38.76 -25.64 23.90
C THR A 854 37.26 -25.37 23.78
N GLY A 855 36.48 -26.42 23.96
CA GLY A 855 35.01 -26.38 24.03
C GLY A 855 34.48 -27.27 25.14
N TRP A 856 33.17 -27.33 25.29
CA TRP A 856 32.49 -28.01 26.39
C TRP A 856 31.83 -29.30 25.91
N LEU A 857 32.33 -30.43 26.41
CA LEU A 857 31.70 -31.73 26.24
C LEU A 857 30.74 -31.97 27.40
N THR A 858 29.45 -32.12 27.11
CA THR A 858 28.51 -32.72 28.05
C THR A 858 28.40 -34.22 27.80
N LEU A 859 28.34 -34.99 28.88
CA LEU A 859 28.08 -36.42 28.87
C LEU A 859 26.85 -36.75 29.70
N THR A 860 26.08 -37.74 29.27
CA THR A 860 24.92 -38.25 30.00
C THR A 860 24.78 -39.76 29.86
N ASP A 861 24.28 -40.42 30.91
CA ASP A 861 23.86 -41.82 30.82
C ASP A 861 22.61 -42.00 29.93
N ALA A 862 22.30 -43.26 29.60
CA ALA A 862 21.14 -43.62 28.77
C ALA A 862 19.77 -43.26 29.37
N ALA A 863 19.69 -42.96 30.67
CA ALA A 863 18.48 -42.53 31.37
C ALA A 863 18.35 -41.00 31.48
N GLY A 864 19.36 -40.24 31.05
CA GLY A 864 19.39 -38.78 31.15
C GLY A 864 19.72 -38.24 32.54
N THR A 865 20.20 -39.08 33.47
CA THR A 865 20.19 -38.76 34.91
C THR A 865 21.49 -38.17 35.49
N ASN A 866 22.64 -38.38 34.85
CA ASN A 866 23.92 -37.82 35.29
C ASN A 866 24.56 -36.98 34.18
N THR A 867 24.24 -35.68 34.15
CA THR A 867 24.87 -34.73 33.24
C THR A 867 26.12 -34.14 33.86
N ALA A 868 27.25 -34.18 33.16
CA ALA A 868 28.46 -33.44 33.51
C ALA A 868 28.96 -32.67 32.28
N ALA A 869 29.17 -31.35 32.43
CA ALA A 869 29.82 -30.50 31.44
C ALA A 869 31.32 -30.38 31.78
N VAL A 870 32.18 -30.62 30.80
CA VAL A 870 33.64 -30.63 30.99
C VAL A 870 34.33 -29.91 29.85
N LEU A 871 35.24 -28.98 30.17
CA LEU A 871 36.10 -28.34 29.18
C LEU A 871 37.09 -29.36 28.61
N VAL A 872 37.16 -29.46 27.30
CA VAL A 872 38.02 -30.40 26.56
C VAL A 872 38.79 -29.68 25.45
N THR A 873 40.03 -30.10 25.22
CA THR A 873 40.87 -29.61 24.10
C THR A 873 40.70 -30.50 22.88
N LEU A 874 40.63 -29.89 21.70
CA LEU A 874 40.44 -30.59 20.43
C LEU A 874 41.78 -30.95 19.78
N ALA A 875 41.85 -32.13 19.14
CA ALA A 875 42.90 -32.53 18.20
C ALA A 875 42.39 -32.45 16.76
#